data_AF-A0A5B9R005-F1
#
_entry.id   AF-A0A5B9R005-F1
#
_cell.length_a   1.000
_cell.length_b   1.000
_cell.length_c   1.000
_cell.angle_alpha   90.00
_cell.angle_beta   90.00
_cell.angle_gamma   90.00
#
_symmetry.space_group_name_H-M   'P 1'
#
loop_
_entity.id
_entity.type
_entity.pdbx_description
1 polymer ?
#
loop_
_entity_poly.entity_id
_entity_poly.type
_entity_poly.pdbx_seq_one_letter_code
_entity_poly.pdbx_strand_id
1 'polypeptide(L)'
;MLHHRVYRSLRFSPFVLAAIVCCAAAGSLTPSVCHGQQEAAWDYSPYRVLVWVLDTEQTSVAPRLADPLKEYLDYDFSALWRVDVQDTPPGPRIAALRSLEDFSYDQLTAADPVLAVRKDHPDAPRIRTANDVAAKVKRIFATPSVVENVLPRGAAIDIQPTRARWEQIILERFRELRIDPATWREMTLQMLDILEGRKVVDIAALRKTIEPMVQPEDETPLAEEKARTLRAEMEKLFETFQAIAVTDNANLHGVKDLLVTEGFTSQDAVLQSWAKDGTEALLVPRGLATELHDPDPKIIPIEIADLMGAVFDRYDKIFVVRIDSHTLPIQIETMEIDCLMRMPGPLVRRTVISEQRLVAGIGEAITKAFGPTVRIEDVGTEIVTGRVRAGGLIMDPDSPAAIHEDDWLQPALRKDDRMGDPLILEKLDWSYLHVQKADGSKLEMKMHAGRIGGLPARKNKRTHRMAFKIRPYHDNTVIRLHAQKKPDEPLQGYEFYEKNLETKEFTFVGRTDWDGRFVVEKTDHPMRLMYVKNGGAILARLPCVPGQDAMGTADIRGDDLRLQAEAYIRGIQNAIIDLVALRQLLAARIRLRLEKGKVEEARELLNALREQPTYDILSQDMRNKRKEMETNNRQQQAMINQLFDQTRTMLVKHIDEKTIRELEADVASVEGGTPYKPPAEEEE
;
A
#
# COMPACT_ATOMS: atom_id res chain seq x y z
N MET A 1 8.81 -58.26 43.91
CA MET A 1 8.11 -58.08 45.20
C MET A 1 6.77 -57.43 44.91
N LEU A 2 5.70 -58.15 45.29
CA LEU A 2 4.28 -57.80 45.43
C LEU A 2 3.58 -57.06 44.28
N HIS A 3 2.75 -57.74 43.47
CA HIS A 3 1.31 -58.10 43.73
C HIS A 3 0.41 -56.84 43.71
N HIS A 4 -0.68 -56.74 42.95
CA HIS A 4 -1.64 -57.78 42.56
C HIS A 4 -2.62 -57.27 41.46
N ARG A 5 -2.99 -58.17 40.53
CA ARG A 5 -4.34 -58.53 39.97
C ARG A 5 -5.34 -57.38 39.60
N VAL A 6 -6.12 -57.47 38.52
CA VAL A 6 -7.17 -58.48 38.25
C VAL A 6 -7.55 -58.54 36.75
N TYR A 7 -7.85 -59.77 36.32
CA TYR A 7 -8.40 -60.28 35.06
C TYR A 7 -9.84 -59.84 34.70
N ARG A 8 -10.14 -59.80 33.38
CA ARG A 8 -11.29 -60.40 32.64
C ARG A 8 -11.70 -59.49 31.45
N SER A 9 -11.27 -59.76 30.22
CA SER A 9 -11.84 -60.72 29.23
C SER A 9 -13.30 -60.47 28.85
N LEU A 10 -13.57 -60.09 27.58
CA LEU A 10 -14.73 -60.54 26.80
C LEU A 10 -14.58 -60.21 25.30
N ARG A 11 -14.19 -61.26 24.55
CA ARG A 11 -14.63 -61.71 23.22
C ARG A 11 -15.13 -60.65 22.20
N PHE A 12 -14.38 -60.48 21.11
CA PHE A 12 -14.90 -59.93 19.84
C PHE A 12 -15.45 -61.06 18.93
N SER A 13 -16.59 -60.76 18.32
CA SER A 13 -17.44 -61.62 17.48
C SER A 13 -16.91 -61.73 16.03
N PRO A 14 -17.13 -62.84 15.30
CA PRO A 14 -16.58 -63.09 13.96
C PRO A 14 -17.48 -62.50 12.86
N PHE A 15 -17.60 -61.18 12.78
CA PHE A 15 -18.41 -60.50 11.75
C PHE A 15 -17.66 -59.46 10.90
N VAL A 16 -16.33 -59.41 10.97
CA VAL A 16 -15.55 -58.37 10.26
C VAL A 16 -14.88 -58.86 8.97
N LEU A 17 -15.02 -60.14 8.59
CA LEU A 17 -14.31 -60.71 7.44
C LEU A 17 -15.12 -60.86 6.13
N ALA A 18 -16.26 -60.19 5.98
CA ALA A 18 -17.12 -60.32 4.80
C ALA A 18 -17.40 -59.00 4.03
N ALA A 19 -16.49 -58.02 4.09
CA ALA A 19 -16.64 -56.74 3.39
C ALA A 19 -15.43 -56.36 2.51
N ILE A 20 -14.72 -57.33 1.94
CA ILE A 20 -13.53 -57.10 1.09
C ILE A 20 -13.68 -57.60 -0.37
N VAL A 21 -14.80 -58.21 -0.81
CA VAL A 21 -14.84 -58.87 -2.15
C VAL A 21 -15.97 -58.47 -3.12
N CYS A 22 -16.93 -57.60 -2.79
CA CYS A 22 -17.97 -57.21 -3.77
C CYS A 22 -18.23 -55.70 -3.80
N CYS A 23 -17.49 -54.97 -4.65
CA CYS A 23 -17.99 -53.84 -5.44
C CYS A 23 -16.86 -53.30 -6.36
N ALA A 24 -16.35 -54.17 -7.24
CA ALA A 24 -15.68 -53.75 -8.47
C ALA A 24 -16.72 -53.88 -9.59
N ALA A 25 -17.39 -52.77 -9.93
CA ALA A 25 -18.10 -52.46 -11.18
C ALA A 25 -19.34 -51.57 -10.91
N ALA A 26 -19.17 -50.24 -10.94
CA ALA A 26 -20.18 -49.28 -11.40
C ALA A 26 -19.64 -47.85 -11.32
N GLY A 27 -19.70 -47.14 -12.46
CA GLY A 27 -19.81 -45.69 -12.66
C GLY A 27 -19.23 -44.71 -11.63
N SER A 28 -18.31 -43.89 -12.12
CA SER A 28 -17.89 -42.58 -11.60
C SER A 28 -19.04 -41.74 -11.00
N LEU A 29 -19.12 -41.71 -9.68
CA LEU A 29 -19.80 -40.68 -8.89
C LEU A 29 -18.94 -40.40 -7.67
N THR A 30 -18.09 -39.38 -7.75
CA THR A 30 -17.42 -38.82 -6.57
C THR A 30 -18.47 -38.15 -5.68
N PRO A 31 -18.64 -38.53 -4.41
CA PRO A 31 -19.51 -37.82 -3.50
C PRO A 31 -18.91 -36.43 -3.25
N SER A 32 -19.64 -35.39 -3.65
CA SER A 32 -19.36 -34.01 -3.28
C SER A 32 -19.53 -33.88 -1.77
N VAL A 33 -18.43 -34.02 -1.03
CA VAL A 33 -18.38 -33.71 0.39
C VAL A 33 -18.45 -32.20 0.54
N CYS A 34 -19.53 -31.76 1.20
CA CYS A 34 -19.81 -30.40 1.61
C CYS A 34 -18.61 -29.79 2.34
N HIS A 35 -17.91 -28.85 1.70
CA HIS A 35 -17.23 -27.80 2.42
C HIS A 35 -18.18 -26.62 2.49
N GLY A 36 -18.87 -26.45 3.61
CA GLY A 36 -19.04 -25.08 4.07
C GLY A 36 -17.63 -24.52 4.16
N GLN A 37 -17.31 -23.47 3.41
CA GLN A 37 -16.02 -22.81 3.56
C GLN A 37 -15.95 -22.24 4.98
N GLN A 38 -15.54 -23.08 5.94
CA GLN A 38 -14.62 -22.62 6.96
C GLN A 38 -13.49 -21.99 6.16
N GLU A 39 -13.41 -20.67 6.18
CA GLU A 39 -12.27 -19.94 5.67
C GLU A 39 -11.03 -20.62 6.29
N ALA A 40 -10.31 -21.38 5.47
CA ALA A 40 -9.16 -22.14 5.94
C ALA A 40 -8.27 -21.17 6.71
N ALA A 41 -7.81 -21.57 7.89
CA ALA A 41 -6.96 -20.72 8.70
C ALA A 41 -5.80 -20.21 7.81
N TRP A 42 -5.56 -18.90 7.82
CA TRP A 42 -4.72 -18.20 6.85
C TRP A 42 -3.31 -18.83 6.71
N ASP A 43 -2.81 -19.43 7.79
CA ASP A 43 -1.56 -20.16 7.88
C ASP A 43 -1.58 -21.55 7.24
N TYR A 44 -2.73 -22.16 6.99
CA TYR A 44 -2.86 -23.45 6.29
C TYR A 44 -3.51 -23.31 4.90
N SER A 45 -3.71 -22.08 4.44
CA SER A 45 -4.30 -21.81 3.13
C SER A 45 -3.19 -21.61 2.10
N PRO A 46 -3.02 -22.53 1.13
CA PRO A 46 -1.97 -22.43 0.11
C PRO A 46 -2.20 -21.22 -0.81
N TYR A 47 -1.14 -20.78 -1.48
CA TYR A 47 -1.21 -19.78 -2.54
C TYR A 47 -1.75 -20.40 -3.82
N ARG A 48 -2.72 -19.74 -4.45
CA ARG A 48 -3.11 -19.99 -5.84
C ARG A 48 -2.20 -19.13 -6.72
N VAL A 49 -1.36 -19.77 -7.52
CA VAL A 49 -0.33 -19.10 -8.32
C VAL A 49 -0.57 -19.36 -9.79
N LEU A 50 -0.57 -18.31 -10.60
CA LEU A 50 -0.59 -18.39 -12.06
C LEU A 50 0.77 -17.97 -12.59
N VAL A 51 1.37 -18.78 -13.46
CA VAL A 51 2.59 -18.45 -14.17
C VAL A 51 2.25 -18.29 -15.64
N TRP A 52 2.28 -17.05 -16.10
CA TRP A 52 2.22 -16.70 -17.51
C TRP A 52 3.62 -16.74 -18.09
N VAL A 53 3.76 -17.51 -19.17
CA VAL A 53 5.01 -17.60 -19.91
C VAL A 53 4.80 -17.00 -21.29
N LEU A 54 5.77 -16.20 -21.74
CA LEU A 54 5.87 -15.75 -23.12
C LEU A 54 7.31 -15.83 -23.58
N ASP A 55 7.47 -16.07 -24.88
CA ASP A 55 8.74 -15.99 -25.58
C ASP A 55 8.61 -14.92 -26.68
N THR A 56 9.67 -14.17 -26.93
CA THR A 56 9.67 -13.06 -27.91
C THR A 56 9.34 -13.52 -29.33
N GLU A 57 9.72 -14.74 -29.71
CA GLU A 57 9.54 -15.31 -31.05
C GLU A 57 8.37 -16.30 -31.08
N GLN A 58 8.18 -17.09 -30.02
CA GLN A 58 7.19 -18.16 -30.01
C GLN A 58 5.87 -17.71 -29.39
N THR A 59 4.77 -17.98 -30.11
CA THR A 59 3.41 -17.63 -29.68
C THR A 59 2.89 -18.55 -28.57
N SER A 60 3.41 -19.77 -28.45
CA SER A 60 3.03 -20.74 -27.41
C SER A 60 4.26 -21.53 -26.97
N VAL A 61 4.56 -21.50 -25.67
CA VAL A 61 5.72 -22.17 -25.06
C VAL A 61 5.34 -22.89 -23.77
N ALA A 62 4.28 -22.44 -23.09
CA ALA A 62 3.82 -23.03 -21.85
C ALA A 62 3.57 -24.55 -21.91
N PRO A 63 2.98 -25.15 -22.97
CA PRO A 63 2.75 -26.59 -23.02
C PRO A 63 4.02 -27.43 -22.85
N ARG A 64 5.18 -26.93 -23.29
CA ARG A 64 6.47 -27.61 -23.19
C ARG A 64 7.14 -27.40 -21.83
N LEU A 65 6.89 -26.25 -21.20
CA LEU A 65 7.55 -25.86 -19.95
C LEU A 65 6.71 -26.17 -18.71
N ALA A 66 5.39 -26.35 -18.84
CA ALA A 66 4.46 -26.44 -17.73
C ALA A 66 4.81 -27.57 -16.74
N ASP A 67 4.92 -28.81 -17.20
CA ASP A 67 5.17 -29.94 -16.30
C ASP A 67 6.58 -29.90 -15.70
N PRO A 68 7.67 -29.68 -16.48
CA PRO A 68 9.02 -29.56 -15.91
C PRO A 68 9.16 -28.41 -14.91
N LEU A 69 8.50 -27.28 -15.17
CA LEU A 69 8.54 -26.13 -14.26
C LEU A 69 7.76 -26.39 -12.98
N LYS A 70 6.59 -27.05 -13.08
CA LYS A 70 5.83 -27.47 -11.90
C LYS A 70 6.63 -28.44 -11.05
N GLU A 71 7.27 -29.43 -11.65
CA GLU A 71 8.15 -30.38 -10.93
C GLU A 71 9.31 -29.67 -10.24
N TYR A 72 9.95 -28.71 -10.92
CA TYR A 72 11.00 -27.89 -10.33
C TYR A 72 10.51 -27.08 -9.12
N LEU A 73 9.38 -26.39 -9.26
CA LEU A 73 8.81 -25.54 -8.20
C LEU A 73 8.22 -26.35 -7.03
N ASP A 74 7.81 -27.60 -7.26
CA ASP A 74 7.30 -28.48 -6.22
C ASP A 74 8.37 -28.74 -5.15
N TYR A 75 9.66 -28.75 -5.51
CA TYR A 75 10.75 -28.89 -4.55
C TYR A 75 10.73 -27.82 -3.44
N ASP A 76 10.54 -26.54 -3.82
CA ASP A 76 10.52 -25.41 -2.89
C ASP A 76 9.13 -25.16 -2.28
N PHE A 77 8.06 -25.49 -3.02
CA PHE A 77 6.71 -24.98 -2.76
C PHE A 77 5.59 -26.03 -2.69
N SER A 78 5.86 -27.33 -2.70
CA SER A 78 4.85 -28.40 -2.90
C SER A 78 3.53 -28.20 -2.13
N ALA A 79 3.59 -28.12 -0.80
CA ALA A 79 2.40 -27.94 0.02
C ALA A 79 1.85 -26.50 -0.06
N LEU A 80 2.73 -25.54 -0.34
CA LEU A 80 2.49 -24.10 -0.25
C LEU A 80 1.73 -23.55 -1.44
N TRP A 81 1.97 -24.07 -2.65
CA TRP A 81 1.44 -23.51 -3.89
C TRP A 81 0.47 -24.46 -4.60
N ARG A 82 -0.46 -23.86 -5.34
CA ARG A 82 -1.25 -24.50 -6.38
C ARG A 82 -0.97 -23.73 -7.66
N VAL A 83 -0.14 -24.32 -8.51
CA VAL A 83 0.46 -23.63 -9.66
C VAL A 83 -0.23 -24.01 -10.95
N ASP A 84 -0.72 -23.01 -11.66
CA ASP A 84 -1.13 -23.11 -13.06
C ASP A 84 -0.08 -22.44 -13.94
N VAL A 85 0.34 -23.12 -15.01
CA VAL A 85 1.29 -22.57 -15.99
C VAL A 85 0.58 -22.48 -17.33
N GLN A 86 0.53 -21.30 -17.92
CA GLN A 86 -0.24 -21.02 -19.13
C GLN A 86 0.53 -20.05 -20.04
N ASP A 87 0.21 -20.07 -21.33
CA ASP A 87 0.70 -19.02 -22.23
C ASP A 87 0.08 -17.69 -21.84
N THR A 88 0.86 -16.62 -21.98
CA THR A 88 0.38 -15.27 -21.69
C THR A 88 -0.73 -14.90 -22.69
N PRO A 89 -1.92 -14.48 -22.22
CA PRO A 89 -3.01 -14.09 -23.12
C PRO A 89 -2.62 -12.93 -24.04
N PRO A 90 -3.25 -12.76 -25.22
CA PRO A 90 -2.80 -11.80 -26.24
C PRO A 90 -2.62 -10.36 -25.76
N GLY A 91 -3.56 -9.83 -24.96
CA GLY A 91 -3.48 -8.47 -24.42
C GLY A 91 -2.28 -8.26 -23.49
N PRO A 92 -2.20 -9.02 -22.37
CA PRO A 92 -1.04 -9.05 -21.49
C PRO A 92 0.28 -9.33 -22.22
N ARG A 93 0.28 -10.19 -23.25
CA ARG A 93 1.48 -10.51 -24.03
C ARG A 93 2.05 -9.27 -24.73
N ILE A 94 1.21 -8.48 -25.39
CA ILE A 94 1.65 -7.25 -26.08
C ILE A 94 2.25 -6.25 -25.09
N ALA A 95 1.61 -6.08 -23.92
CA ALA A 95 2.12 -5.20 -22.87
C ALA A 95 3.48 -5.69 -22.33
N ALA A 96 3.61 -6.99 -22.04
CA ALA A 96 4.84 -7.59 -21.50
C ALA A 96 6.03 -7.53 -22.49
N LEU A 97 5.75 -7.67 -23.79
CA LEU A 97 6.77 -7.52 -24.84
C LEU A 97 7.28 -6.08 -24.96
N ARG A 98 6.46 -5.07 -24.66
CA ARG A 98 6.86 -3.65 -24.71
C ARG A 98 7.71 -3.27 -23.49
N SER A 99 7.19 -3.50 -22.30
CA SER A 99 7.86 -3.19 -21.04
C SER A 99 7.25 -4.02 -19.93
N LEU A 100 8.05 -4.91 -19.33
CA LEU A 100 7.62 -5.68 -18.17
C LEU A 100 7.70 -4.84 -16.89
N GLU A 101 8.51 -3.78 -16.86
CA GLU A 101 8.64 -2.88 -15.69
C GLU A 101 7.40 -2.00 -15.49
N ASP A 102 6.73 -1.59 -16.56
CA ASP A 102 5.52 -0.75 -16.49
C ASP A 102 4.23 -1.56 -16.25
N PHE A 103 4.36 -2.87 -16.12
CA PHE A 103 3.27 -3.82 -16.21
C PHE A 103 2.39 -3.79 -14.93
N SER A 104 1.22 -3.18 -15.04
CA SER A 104 0.32 -2.89 -13.90
C SER A 104 -1.08 -3.50 -14.07
N TYR A 105 -1.86 -3.53 -12.99
CA TYR A 105 -3.26 -3.97 -13.03
C TYR A 105 -4.09 -3.17 -14.04
N ASP A 106 -3.91 -1.84 -14.10
CA ASP A 106 -4.68 -0.99 -15.01
C ASP A 106 -4.30 -1.27 -16.47
N GLN A 107 -3.03 -1.56 -16.77
CA GLN A 107 -2.62 -1.98 -18.11
C GLN A 107 -3.19 -3.35 -18.48
N LEU A 108 -3.18 -4.31 -17.56
CA LEU A 108 -3.70 -5.67 -17.76
C LEU A 108 -5.20 -5.70 -18.00
N THR A 109 -5.93 -4.85 -17.30
CA THR A 109 -7.39 -4.73 -17.40
C THR A 109 -7.84 -3.67 -18.38
N ALA A 110 -6.93 -2.97 -19.07
CA ALA A 110 -7.27 -1.89 -20.00
C ALA A 110 -8.19 -2.35 -21.14
N ALA A 111 -8.04 -3.60 -21.58
CA ALA A 111 -8.88 -4.21 -22.62
C ALA A 111 -10.20 -4.79 -22.08
N ASP A 112 -10.39 -4.86 -20.76
CA ASP A 112 -11.64 -5.37 -20.18
C ASP A 112 -12.78 -4.41 -20.54
N PRO A 113 -13.90 -4.91 -21.10
CA PRO A 113 -15.05 -4.09 -21.43
C PRO A 113 -15.77 -3.64 -20.15
N VAL A 114 -16.08 -2.35 -20.07
CA VAL A 114 -16.76 -1.73 -18.94
C VAL A 114 -17.89 -0.81 -19.41
N LEU A 115 -18.82 -0.54 -18.51
CA LEU A 115 -19.82 0.51 -18.71
C LEU A 115 -19.31 1.81 -18.10
N ALA A 116 -19.03 2.80 -18.93
CA ALA A 116 -18.69 4.14 -18.49
C ALA A 116 -19.99 4.97 -18.39
N VAL A 117 -20.41 5.30 -17.17
CA VAL A 117 -21.62 6.09 -16.90
C VAL A 117 -21.21 7.49 -16.46
N ARG A 118 -21.85 8.55 -16.96
CA ARG A 118 -21.44 9.91 -16.56
C ARG A 118 -21.67 10.15 -15.07
N LYS A 119 -20.70 10.74 -14.36
CA LYS A 119 -20.87 11.09 -12.92
C LYS A 119 -21.91 12.18 -12.66
N ASP A 120 -22.19 13.04 -13.65
CA ASP A 120 -23.21 14.09 -13.55
C ASP A 120 -24.64 13.58 -13.81
N HIS A 121 -24.81 12.31 -14.17
CA HIS A 121 -26.14 11.70 -14.34
C HIS A 121 -26.93 11.76 -13.01
N PRO A 122 -28.22 12.13 -13.00
CA PRO A 122 -29.01 12.29 -11.78
C PRO A 122 -29.01 11.06 -10.85
N ASP A 123 -28.97 9.86 -11.44
CA ASP A 123 -28.90 8.59 -10.71
C ASP A 123 -27.49 8.01 -10.56
N ALA A 124 -26.42 8.70 -10.99
CA ALA A 124 -25.04 8.21 -10.87
C ALA A 124 -24.65 7.75 -9.44
N PRO A 125 -25.09 8.39 -8.34
CA PRO A 125 -24.82 7.89 -6.99
C PRO A 125 -25.45 6.52 -6.68
N ARG A 126 -26.54 6.17 -7.39
CA ARG A 126 -27.32 4.94 -7.20
C ARG A 126 -26.90 3.83 -8.15
N ILE A 127 -26.30 4.15 -9.30
CA ILE A 127 -25.81 3.16 -10.27
C ILE A 127 -24.52 2.52 -9.75
N ARG A 128 -24.53 1.22 -9.43
CA ARG A 128 -23.34 0.52 -8.89
C ARG A 128 -23.00 -0.77 -9.64
N THR A 129 -23.98 -1.37 -10.28
CA THR A 129 -23.87 -2.64 -11.00
C THR A 129 -24.38 -2.49 -12.43
N ALA A 130 -24.06 -3.44 -13.30
CA ALA A 130 -24.63 -3.49 -14.65
C ALA A 130 -26.19 -3.54 -14.62
N ASN A 131 -26.78 -4.21 -13.62
CA ASN A 131 -28.22 -4.20 -13.40
C ASN A 131 -28.78 -2.80 -13.11
N ASP A 132 -28.08 -2.00 -12.29
CA ASP A 132 -28.52 -0.62 -12.03
C ASP A 132 -28.42 0.27 -13.28
N VAL A 133 -27.42 0.02 -14.12
CA VAL A 133 -27.30 0.69 -15.42
C VAL A 133 -28.52 0.38 -16.27
N ALA A 134 -28.86 -0.90 -16.43
CA ALA A 134 -30.03 -1.32 -17.20
C ALA A 134 -31.35 -0.72 -16.69
N ALA A 135 -31.47 -0.52 -15.37
CA ALA A 135 -32.67 0.04 -14.76
C ALA A 135 -32.79 1.58 -14.84
N LYS A 136 -31.70 2.31 -15.09
CA LYS A 136 -31.66 3.78 -14.90
C LYS A 136 -31.15 4.56 -16.11
N VAL A 137 -30.39 3.91 -16.97
CA VAL A 137 -29.85 4.49 -18.20
C VAL A 137 -30.76 4.12 -19.36
N LYS A 138 -30.94 5.05 -20.31
CA LYS A 138 -31.82 4.87 -21.47
C LYS A 138 -31.09 4.35 -22.70
N ARG A 139 -29.84 4.75 -22.89
CA ARG A 139 -29.04 4.41 -24.09
C ARG A 139 -27.58 4.24 -23.73
N ILE A 140 -26.97 3.23 -24.33
CA ILE A 140 -25.56 2.89 -24.13
C ILE A 140 -24.92 2.80 -25.51
N PHE A 141 -24.02 3.72 -25.83
CA PHE A 141 -23.37 3.70 -27.14
C PHE A 141 -22.18 2.75 -27.15
N ALA A 142 -22.05 1.99 -28.23
CA ALA A 142 -21.00 1.00 -28.42
C ALA A 142 -20.70 0.86 -29.92
N THR A 143 -19.52 0.33 -30.25
CA THR A 143 -19.26 -0.11 -31.63
C THR A 143 -19.83 -1.51 -31.84
N PRO A 144 -20.23 -1.88 -33.07
CA PRO A 144 -20.66 -3.25 -33.38
C PRO A 144 -19.64 -4.31 -32.95
N SER A 145 -18.34 -4.07 -33.19
CA SER A 145 -17.27 -5.00 -32.83
C SER A 145 -17.15 -5.24 -31.32
N VAL A 146 -17.34 -4.19 -30.49
CA VAL A 146 -17.35 -4.36 -29.03
C VAL A 146 -18.55 -5.20 -28.60
N VAL A 147 -19.73 -4.98 -29.18
CA VAL A 147 -20.94 -5.74 -28.86
C VAL A 147 -20.80 -7.22 -29.28
N GLU A 148 -20.27 -7.48 -30.47
CA GLU A 148 -19.97 -8.83 -30.96
C GLU A 148 -18.95 -9.57 -30.08
N ASN A 149 -18.03 -8.86 -29.45
CA ASN A 149 -17.10 -9.44 -28.48
C ASN A 149 -17.76 -9.73 -27.12
N VAL A 150 -18.56 -8.79 -26.60
CA VAL A 150 -19.07 -8.81 -25.22
C VAL A 150 -20.25 -9.76 -25.03
N LEU A 151 -21.23 -9.75 -25.95
CA LEU A 151 -22.47 -10.51 -25.76
C LEU A 151 -22.27 -12.03 -25.67
N PRO A 152 -21.43 -12.66 -26.52
CA PRO A 152 -21.17 -14.10 -26.40
C PRO A 152 -20.49 -14.47 -25.07
N ARG A 153 -19.58 -13.60 -24.60
CA ARG A 153 -18.87 -13.79 -23.32
C ARG A 153 -19.80 -13.62 -22.12
N GLY A 154 -20.80 -12.73 -22.22
CA GLY A 154 -21.88 -12.65 -21.25
C GLY A 154 -22.69 -13.94 -21.23
N ALA A 155 -23.19 -14.39 -22.38
CA ALA A 155 -23.98 -15.63 -22.48
C ALA A 155 -23.22 -16.90 -22.02
N ALA A 156 -21.89 -16.87 -22.01
CA ALA A 156 -21.04 -17.98 -21.56
C ALA A 156 -20.94 -18.12 -20.03
N ILE A 157 -21.47 -17.17 -19.26
CA ILE A 157 -21.49 -17.25 -17.79
C ILE A 157 -22.92 -17.30 -17.25
N ASP A 158 -23.05 -18.01 -16.13
CA ASP A 158 -24.25 -18.01 -15.33
C ASP A 158 -24.15 -16.96 -14.21
N ILE A 159 -25.24 -16.25 -13.95
CA ILE A 159 -25.37 -15.34 -12.81
C ILE A 159 -26.15 -16.04 -11.69
N GLN A 160 -25.72 -15.77 -10.47
CA GLN A 160 -26.48 -16.09 -9.27
C GLN A 160 -27.14 -14.83 -8.71
N PRO A 161 -28.38 -14.91 -8.21
CA PRO A 161 -29.03 -13.76 -7.58
C PRO A 161 -28.26 -13.29 -6.34
N THR A 162 -28.16 -11.97 -6.18
CA THR A 162 -27.58 -11.37 -4.98
C THR A 162 -28.46 -11.64 -3.76
N ARG A 163 -27.88 -11.57 -2.55
CA ARG A 163 -28.63 -11.69 -1.28
C ARG A 163 -29.84 -10.76 -1.23
N ALA A 164 -29.70 -9.52 -1.68
CA ALA A 164 -30.79 -8.54 -1.73
C ALA A 164 -31.91 -8.96 -2.70
N ARG A 165 -31.55 -9.59 -3.83
CA ARG A 165 -32.52 -10.11 -4.78
C ARG A 165 -33.28 -11.31 -4.21
N TRP A 166 -32.59 -12.22 -3.53
CA TRP A 166 -33.23 -13.31 -2.80
C TRP A 166 -34.20 -12.80 -1.74
N GLU A 167 -33.78 -11.80 -0.96
CA GLU A 167 -34.60 -11.18 0.08
C GLU A 167 -35.86 -10.55 -0.51
N GLN A 168 -35.74 -9.84 -1.64
CA GLN A 168 -36.87 -9.25 -2.33
C GLN A 168 -37.90 -10.32 -2.78
N ILE A 169 -37.44 -11.42 -3.37
CA ILE A 169 -38.32 -12.51 -3.84
C ILE A 169 -39.06 -13.13 -2.64
N ILE A 170 -38.38 -13.36 -1.52
CA ILE A 170 -39.00 -13.86 -0.28
C ILE A 170 -40.07 -12.87 0.22
N LEU A 171 -39.73 -11.58 0.31
CA LEU A 171 -40.62 -10.55 0.83
C LEU A 171 -41.83 -10.26 -0.07
N GLU A 172 -41.68 -10.40 -1.38
CA GLU A 172 -42.79 -10.33 -2.34
C GLU A 172 -43.73 -11.51 -2.13
N ARG A 173 -43.20 -12.73 -2.02
CA ARG A 173 -44.03 -13.91 -1.78
C ARG A 173 -44.74 -13.88 -0.43
N PHE A 174 -44.07 -13.41 0.61
CA PHE A 174 -44.67 -13.26 1.94
C PHE A 174 -45.81 -12.25 1.92
N ARG A 175 -45.68 -11.15 1.16
CA ARG A 175 -46.76 -10.18 0.94
C ARG A 175 -47.96 -10.80 0.24
N GLU A 176 -47.75 -11.59 -0.80
CA GLU A 176 -48.82 -12.29 -1.53
C GLU A 176 -49.59 -13.26 -0.62
N LEU A 177 -48.86 -13.96 0.26
CA LEU A 177 -49.42 -14.92 1.22
C LEU A 177 -49.95 -14.27 2.51
N ARG A 178 -49.87 -12.93 2.64
CA ARG A 178 -50.27 -12.16 3.83
C ARG A 178 -49.54 -12.60 5.11
N ILE A 179 -48.28 -13.01 4.97
CA ILE A 179 -47.39 -13.36 6.08
C ILE A 179 -46.67 -12.09 6.52
N ASP A 180 -46.64 -11.79 7.81
CA ASP A 180 -45.86 -10.68 8.35
C ASP A 180 -44.36 -11.03 8.36
N PRO A 181 -43.51 -10.32 7.58
CA PRO A 181 -42.08 -10.60 7.55
C PRO A 181 -41.37 -10.32 8.89
N ALA A 182 -41.91 -9.44 9.73
CA ALA A 182 -41.30 -9.11 11.02
C ALA A 182 -41.30 -10.31 11.97
N THR A 183 -42.37 -11.11 11.94
CA THR A 183 -42.52 -12.32 12.75
C THR A 183 -41.51 -13.41 12.38
N TRP A 184 -41.06 -13.44 11.11
CA TRP A 184 -40.24 -14.52 10.55
C TRP A 184 -38.85 -14.07 10.10
N ARG A 185 -38.34 -12.98 10.69
CA ARG A 185 -37.07 -12.36 10.28
C ARG A 185 -35.86 -13.30 10.40
N GLU A 186 -35.75 -14.03 11.51
CA GLU A 186 -34.61 -14.93 11.76
C GLU A 186 -34.60 -16.10 10.75
N MET A 187 -35.77 -16.67 10.46
CA MET A 187 -35.94 -17.70 9.43
C MET A 187 -35.62 -17.17 8.04
N THR A 188 -36.04 -15.94 7.71
CA THR A 188 -35.70 -15.28 6.44
C THR A 188 -34.18 -15.14 6.28
N LEU A 189 -33.47 -14.76 7.34
CA LEU A 189 -32.00 -14.69 7.32
C LEU A 189 -31.36 -16.07 7.11
N GLN A 190 -31.87 -17.11 7.76
CA GLN A 190 -31.38 -18.49 7.56
C GLN A 190 -31.64 -18.99 6.13
N MET A 191 -32.80 -18.68 5.54
CA MET A 191 -33.09 -19.00 4.13
C MET A 191 -32.11 -18.27 3.19
N LEU A 192 -31.81 -16.99 3.45
CA LEU A 192 -30.82 -16.24 2.68
C LEU A 192 -29.43 -16.87 2.75
N ASP A 193 -29.00 -17.32 3.93
CA ASP A 193 -27.70 -17.96 4.11
C ASP A 193 -27.63 -19.33 3.40
N ILE A 194 -28.77 -20.01 3.20
CA ILE A 194 -28.84 -21.24 2.39
C ILE A 194 -28.80 -20.94 0.88
N LEU A 195 -29.40 -19.83 0.44
CA LEU A 195 -29.53 -19.46 -0.97
C LEU A 195 -28.28 -18.76 -1.54
N GLU A 196 -27.58 -17.97 -0.71
CA GLU A 196 -26.47 -17.14 -1.14
C GLU A 196 -25.29 -17.96 -1.68
N GLY A 197 -24.81 -17.65 -2.88
CA GLY A 197 -23.61 -18.23 -3.49
C GLY A 197 -23.76 -19.66 -4.03
N ARG A 198 -24.97 -20.24 -4.04
CA ARG A 198 -25.18 -21.65 -4.45
C ARG A 198 -25.73 -21.78 -5.87
N LYS A 199 -25.06 -22.61 -6.68
CA LYS A 199 -25.56 -23.05 -8.00
C LYS A 199 -26.75 -24.00 -7.92
N VAL A 200 -26.88 -24.71 -6.80
CA VAL A 200 -27.97 -25.66 -6.54
C VAL A 200 -28.59 -25.32 -5.19
N VAL A 201 -29.88 -25.04 -5.20
CA VAL A 201 -30.64 -24.72 -3.98
C VAL A 201 -30.83 -25.99 -3.17
N ASP A 202 -30.41 -25.95 -1.90
CA ASP A 202 -30.60 -27.03 -0.94
C ASP A 202 -32.03 -27.01 -0.39
N ILE A 203 -32.95 -27.62 -1.14
CA ILE A 203 -34.37 -27.70 -0.76
C ILE A 203 -34.55 -28.40 0.58
N ALA A 204 -33.73 -29.42 0.89
CA ALA A 204 -33.85 -30.14 2.15
C ALA A 204 -33.55 -29.24 3.36
N ALA A 205 -32.51 -28.40 3.25
CA ALA A 205 -32.22 -27.39 4.26
C ALA A 205 -33.33 -26.33 4.35
N LEU A 206 -33.85 -25.83 3.22
CA LEU A 206 -34.93 -24.84 3.21
C LEU A 206 -36.22 -25.38 3.85
N ARG A 207 -36.61 -26.63 3.55
CA ARG A 207 -37.77 -27.30 4.17
C ARG A 207 -37.63 -27.35 5.69
N LYS A 208 -36.44 -27.72 6.17
CA LYS A 208 -36.15 -27.77 7.61
C LYS A 208 -36.24 -26.38 8.25
N THR A 209 -35.79 -25.34 7.56
CA THR A 209 -35.85 -23.95 8.03
C THR A 209 -37.28 -23.43 8.16
N ILE A 210 -38.19 -23.77 7.22
CA ILE A 210 -39.58 -23.28 7.24
C ILE A 210 -40.54 -24.13 8.08
N GLU A 211 -40.10 -25.28 8.59
CA GLU A 211 -40.95 -26.21 9.35
C GLU A 211 -41.77 -25.55 10.47
N PRO A 212 -41.22 -24.62 11.29
CA PRO A 212 -41.99 -23.93 12.32
C PRO A 212 -43.13 -23.04 11.77
N MET A 213 -43.03 -22.58 10.53
CA MET A 213 -44.03 -21.72 9.88
C MET A 213 -45.18 -22.53 9.27
N VAL A 214 -44.92 -23.75 8.83
CA VAL A 214 -45.90 -24.61 8.14
C VAL A 214 -46.53 -25.65 9.07
N GLN A 215 -46.26 -25.58 10.37
CA GLN A 215 -46.96 -26.39 11.37
C GLN A 215 -48.35 -25.81 11.67
N PRO A 216 -49.37 -26.65 11.86
CA PRO A 216 -50.69 -26.18 12.26
C PRO A 216 -50.62 -25.57 13.66
N GLU A 217 -51.30 -24.44 13.85
CA GLU A 217 -51.32 -23.74 15.15
C GLU A 217 -51.98 -24.61 16.24
N ASP A 218 -53.00 -25.40 15.87
CA ASP A 218 -53.78 -26.30 16.72
C ASP A 218 -54.21 -27.56 15.95
N GLU A 219 -54.72 -28.59 16.63
CA GLU A 219 -55.24 -29.85 16.03
C GLU A 219 -56.61 -29.70 15.32
N THR A 220 -57.00 -28.48 14.92
CA THR A 220 -58.27 -28.28 14.23
C THR A 220 -58.15 -28.61 12.74
N PRO A 221 -59.19 -29.20 12.10
CA PRO A 221 -59.16 -29.48 10.67
C PRO A 221 -58.88 -28.25 9.80
N LEU A 222 -59.32 -27.07 10.25
CA LEU A 222 -59.09 -25.80 9.56
C LEU A 222 -57.63 -25.33 9.67
N ALA A 223 -56.96 -25.55 10.81
CA ALA A 223 -55.55 -25.23 10.98
C ALA A 223 -54.66 -26.18 10.16
N GLU A 224 -55.00 -27.46 10.10
CA GLU A 224 -54.33 -28.44 9.23
C GLU A 224 -54.45 -28.10 7.74
N GLU A 225 -55.65 -27.69 7.29
CA GLU A 225 -55.88 -27.29 5.89
C GLU A 225 -55.10 -26.03 5.51
N LYS A 226 -55.04 -25.04 6.40
CA LYS A 226 -54.21 -23.82 6.22
C LYS A 226 -52.72 -24.15 6.17
N ALA A 227 -52.23 -24.97 7.10
CA ALA A 227 -50.83 -25.42 7.14
C ALA A 227 -50.45 -26.17 5.85
N ARG A 228 -51.33 -27.05 5.35
CA ARG A 228 -51.13 -27.78 4.09
C ARG A 228 -51.08 -26.84 2.88
N THR A 229 -51.95 -25.84 2.83
CA THR A 229 -51.98 -24.83 1.78
C THR A 229 -50.70 -23.99 1.79
N LEU A 230 -50.29 -23.53 2.98
CA LEU A 230 -49.06 -22.75 3.15
C LEU A 230 -47.81 -23.55 2.77
N ARG A 231 -47.75 -24.84 3.14
CA ARG A 231 -46.66 -25.76 2.72
C ARG A 231 -46.59 -25.89 1.20
N ALA A 232 -47.73 -26.05 0.52
CA ALA A 232 -47.77 -26.11 -0.94
C ALA A 232 -47.32 -24.81 -1.60
N GLU A 233 -47.66 -23.65 -1.04
CA GLU A 233 -47.22 -22.35 -1.53
C GLU A 233 -45.73 -22.08 -1.30
N MET A 234 -45.16 -22.61 -0.21
CA MET A 234 -43.72 -22.58 0.04
C MET A 234 -42.94 -23.50 -0.91
N GLU A 235 -43.48 -24.66 -1.28
CA GLU A 235 -42.84 -25.51 -2.30
C GLU A 235 -42.76 -24.81 -3.67
N LYS A 236 -43.82 -24.07 -4.07
CA LYS A 236 -43.76 -23.23 -5.29
C LYS A 236 -42.69 -22.15 -5.22
N LEU A 237 -42.47 -21.57 -4.03
CA LEU A 237 -41.38 -20.63 -3.80
C LEU A 237 -40.02 -21.31 -3.95
N PHE A 238 -39.85 -22.54 -3.49
CA PHE A 238 -38.61 -23.31 -3.66
C PHE A 238 -38.35 -23.70 -5.12
N GLU A 239 -39.37 -24.08 -5.88
CA GLU A 239 -39.28 -24.28 -7.32
C GLU A 239 -38.83 -22.99 -8.03
N THR A 240 -39.38 -21.84 -7.60
CA THR A 240 -38.96 -20.52 -8.09
C THR A 240 -37.50 -20.23 -7.75
N PHE A 241 -37.05 -20.57 -6.53
CA PHE A 241 -35.63 -20.44 -6.17
C PHE A 241 -34.74 -21.33 -7.02
N GLN A 242 -35.10 -22.58 -7.27
CA GLN A 242 -34.33 -23.46 -8.16
C GLN A 242 -34.26 -22.92 -9.58
N ALA A 243 -35.35 -22.38 -10.11
CA ALA A 243 -35.40 -21.83 -11.46
C ALA A 243 -34.55 -20.56 -11.62
N ILE A 244 -34.37 -19.78 -10.56
CA ILE A 244 -33.67 -18.48 -10.61
C ILE A 244 -32.24 -18.58 -10.04
N ALA A 245 -31.89 -19.68 -9.36
CA ALA A 245 -30.58 -19.87 -8.74
C ALA A 245 -29.40 -19.73 -9.70
N VAL A 246 -29.65 -20.04 -10.97
CA VAL A 246 -28.70 -19.90 -12.07
C VAL A 246 -29.50 -19.31 -13.23
N THR A 247 -29.30 -18.03 -13.51
CA THR A 247 -29.87 -17.39 -14.70
C THR A 247 -28.75 -17.16 -15.70
N ASP A 248 -29.01 -17.41 -16.99
CA ASP A 248 -28.03 -17.06 -18.01
C ASP A 248 -27.80 -15.54 -18.03
N ASN A 249 -26.58 -15.13 -18.36
CA ASN A 249 -26.28 -13.71 -18.57
C ASN A 249 -26.37 -13.32 -20.05
N ALA A 250 -27.26 -13.96 -20.82
CA ALA A 250 -27.35 -13.71 -22.26
C ALA A 250 -27.84 -12.29 -22.59
N ASN A 251 -28.57 -11.66 -21.65
CA ASN A 251 -29.02 -10.27 -21.76
C ASN A 251 -28.07 -9.24 -21.11
N LEU A 252 -26.91 -9.68 -20.62
CA LEU A 252 -25.91 -8.83 -19.97
C LEU A 252 -26.50 -7.96 -18.86
N HIS A 253 -27.22 -8.55 -17.89
CA HIS A 253 -27.93 -7.82 -16.84
C HIS A 253 -28.97 -6.79 -17.35
N GLY A 254 -29.55 -7.02 -18.54
CA GLY A 254 -30.52 -6.13 -19.20
C GLY A 254 -29.88 -5.01 -20.03
N VAL A 255 -28.55 -4.91 -20.05
CA VAL A 255 -27.80 -3.89 -20.79
C VAL A 255 -27.94 -4.05 -22.29
N LYS A 256 -28.07 -5.30 -22.78
CA LYS A 256 -28.11 -5.61 -24.21
C LYS A 256 -29.23 -4.88 -24.94
N ASP A 257 -30.40 -4.73 -24.32
CA ASP A 257 -31.57 -4.05 -24.90
C ASP A 257 -31.39 -2.53 -25.05
N LEU A 258 -30.38 -1.96 -24.37
CA LEU A 258 -30.08 -0.52 -24.38
C LEU A 258 -28.90 -0.15 -25.29
N LEU A 259 -28.24 -1.14 -25.90
CA LEU A 259 -27.07 -0.94 -26.75
C LEU A 259 -27.47 -0.29 -28.07
N VAL A 260 -26.82 0.83 -28.39
CA VAL A 260 -27.00 1.56 -29.65
C VAL A 260 -25.68 1.57 -30.40
N THR A 261 -25.65 0.89 -31.55
CA THR A 261 -24.47 0.74 -32.42
C THR A 261 -24.58 1.50 -33.74
N GLU A 262 -25.79 1.95 -34.10
CA GLU A 262 -26.04 2.69 -35.35
C GLU A 262 -25.26 4.01 -35.39
N GLY A 263 -24.49 4.20 -36.46
CA GLY A 263 -23.68 5.41 -36.66
C GLY A 263 -22.30 5.40 -35.97
N PHE A 264 -21.95 4.33 -35.25
CA PHE A 264 -20.69 4.22 -34.50
C PHE A 264 -19.75 3.16 -35.10
N THR A 265 -19.09 3.49 -36.21
CA THR A 265 -18.19 2.58 -36.93
C THR A 265 -16.79 2.45 -36.31
N SER A 266 -16.40 3.37 -35.42
CA SER A 266 -15.10 3.35 -34.74
C SER A 266 -15.24 3.70 -33.25
N GLN A 267 -14.27 3.29 -32.43
CA GLN A 267 -14.26 3.63 -31.01
C GLN A 267 -14.14 5.14 -30.79
N ASP A 268 -13.37 5.85 -31.61
CA ASP A 268 -13.26 7.31 -31.56
C ASP A 268 -14.63 7.99 -31.73
N ALA A 269 -15.49 7.48 -32.61
CA ALA A 269 -16.83 8.02 -32.79
C ALA A 269 -17.69 7.85 -31.52
N VAL A 270 -17.55 6.72 -30.82
CA VAL A 270 -18.22 6.45 -29.54
C VAL A 270 -17.67 7.38 -28.45
N LEU A 271 -16.36 7.56 -28.37
CA LEU A 271 -15.74 8.46 -27.38
C LEU A 271 -16.14 9.91 -27.62
N GLN A 272 -16.18 10.37 -28.88
CA GLN A 272 -16.65 11.71 -29.23
C GLN A 272 -18.13 11.94 -28.87
N SER A 273 -18.94 10.89 -28.72
CA SER A 273 -20.31 11.07 -28.21
C SER A 273 -20.36 11.39 -26.73
N TRP A 274 -19.31 11.15 -25.95
CA TRP A 274 -19.28 11.46 -24.51
C TRP A 274 -19.58 12.93 -24.21
N ALA A 275 -19.02 13.82 -25.03
CA ALA A 275 -19.23 15.27 -24.92
C ALA A 275 -20.59 15.76 -25.46
N LYS A 276 -21.38 14.88 -26.11
CA LYS A 276 -22.68 15.26 -26.68
C LYS A 276 -23.78 15.21 -25.62
N ASP A 277 -24.68 16.19 -25.68
CA ASP A 277 -25.87 16.22 -24.84
C ASP A 277 -26.77 15.02 -25.13
N GLY A 278 -27.17 14.30 -24.07
CA GLY A 278 -28.02 13.11 -24.15
C GLY A 278 -27.28 11.77 -24.18
N THR A 279 -25.95 11.77 -24.22
CA THR A 279 -25.16 10.57 -23.92
C THR A 279 -25.15 10.32 -22.42
N GLU A 280 -25.63 9.17 -21.97
CA GLU A 280 -25.70 8.81 -20.54
C GLU A 280 -24.63 7.79 -20.15
N ALA A 281 -24.36 6.80 -21.02
CA ALA A 281 -23.32 5.80 -20.81
C ALA A 281 -22.73 5.25 -22.12
N LEU A 282 -21.54 4.66 -22.03
CA LEU A 282 -20.82 4.01 -23.12
C LEU A 282 -20.41 2.59 -22.71
N LEU A 283 -20.34 1.66 -23.68
CA LEU A 283 -19.69 0.36 -23.53
C LEU A 283 -18.36 0.40 -24.28
N VAL A 284 -17.26 0.51 -23.53
CA VAL A 284 -15.90 0.69 -24.06
C VAL A 284 -14.88 -0.08 -23.22
N PRO A 285 -13.68 -0.36 -23.74
CA PRO A 285 -12.56 -0.87 -22.94
C PRO A 285 -12.23 0.06 -21.77
N ARG A 286 -11.83 -0.51 -20.63
CA ARG A 286 -11.50 0.23 -19.40
C ARG A 286 -10.45 1.31 -19.60
N GLY A 287 -9.41 1.05 -20.40
CA GLY A 287 -8.36 2.03 -20.68
C GLY A 287 -8.89 3.29 -21.36
N LEU A 288 -9.83 3.14 -22.30
CA LEU A 288 -10.49 4.28 -22.93
C LEU A 288 -11.50 4.94 -22.01
N ALA A 289 -12.18 4.15 -21.16
CA ALA A 289 -13.08 4.70 -20.16
C ALA A 289 -12.34 5.65 -19.20
N THR A 290 -11.11 5.34 -18.79
CA THR A 290 -10.33 6.19 -17.87
C THR A 290 -9.87 7.51 -18.47
N GLU A 291 -9.82 7.63 -19.79
CA GLU A 291 -9.46 8.86 -20.52
C GLU A 291 -10.64 9.83 -20.69
N LEU A 292 -11.86 9.41 -20.33
CA LEU A 292 -13.03 10.27 -20.39
C LEU A 292 -12.98 11.30 -19.26
N HIS A 293 -13.27 12.55 -19.61
CA HIS A 293 -13.34 13.68 -18.70
C HIS A 293 -14.50 14.60 -19.11
N ASP A 294 -14.89 15.52 -18.22
CA ASP A 294 -15.91 16.56 -18.48
C ASP A 294 -17.22 16.05 -19.13
N PRO A 295 -18.02 15.25 -18.42
CA PRO A 295 -17.87 14.87 -17.01
C PRO A 295 -17.03 13.62 -16.83
N ASP A 296 -16.47 13.47 -15.63
CA ASP A 296 -15.80 12.24 -15.23
C ASP A 296 -16.70 11.00 -15.40
N PRO A 297 -16.15 9.86 -15.81
CA PRO A 297 -16.84 8.59 -15.88
C PRO A 297 -16.90 7.93 -14.51
N LYS A 298 -18.01 7.25 -14.26
CA LYS A 298 -18.14 6.19 -13.27
C LYS A 298 -18.03 4.86 -14.01
N ILE A 299 -16.94 4.14 -13.77
CA ILE A 299 -16.67 2.86 -14.41
C ILE A 299 -17.41 1.76 -13.64
N ILE A 300 -18.29 1.06 -14.33
CA ILE A 300 -19.04 -0.08 -13.80
C ILE A 300 -18.54 -1.36 -14.48
N PRO A 301 -17.98 -2.31 -13.72
CA PRO A 301 -17.57 -3.59 -14.28
C PRO A 301 -18.79 -4.37 -14.76
N ILE A 302 -18.59 -5.16 -15.81
CA ILE A 302 -19.60 -6.07 -16.36
C ILE A 302 -19.16 -7.48 -16.01
N GLU A 303 -20.10 -8.35 -15.70
CA GLU A 303 -19.81 -9.77 -15.48
C GLU A 303 -19.85 -10.49 -16.84
N ILE A 304 -18.69 -10.91 -17.36
CA ILE A 304 -18.59 -11.73 -18.57
C ILE A 304 -17.44 -12.73 -18.43
N ALA A 305 -17.41 -13.76 -19.28
CA ALA A 305 -16.30 -14.70 -19.35
C ALA A 305 -14.97 -14.01 -19.73
N ASP A 306 -13.86 -14.59 -19.27
CA ASP A 306 -12.47 -14.23 -19.66
C ASP A 306 -12.05 -12.79 -19.35
N LEU A 307 -12.62 -12.16 -18.33
CA LEU A 307 -12.13 -10.87 -17.83
C LEU A 307 -10.78 -11.03 -17.14
N MET A 308 -9.85 -10.11 -17.44
CA MET A 308 -8.58 -10.08 -16.72
C MET A 308 -8.79 -9.75 -15.25
N GLY A 309 -9.74 -8.86 -14.91
CA GLY A 309 -10.14 -8.62 -13.52
C GLY A 309 -10.49 -9.91 -12.75
N ALA A 310 -11.21 -10.84 -13.37
CA ALA A 310 -11.58 -12.11 -12.75
C ALA A 310 -10.40 -13.09 -12.56
N VAL A 311 -9.29 -12.90 -13.29
CA VAL A 311 -8.04 -13.64 -13.03
C VAL A 311 -7.47 -13.22 -11.67
N PHE A 312 -7.49 -11.92 -11.36
CA PHE A 312 -7.00 -11.39 -10.08
C PHE A 312 -7.82 -11.88 -8.87
N ASP A 313 -9.09 -12.27 -9.05
CA ASP A 313 -9.89 -12.82 -7.95
C ASP A 313 -9.65 -14.33 -7.73
N ARG A 314 -9.22 -15.04 -8.79
CA ARG A 314 -8.99 -16.50 -8.76
C ARG A 314 -7.61 -16.88 -8.25
N TYR A 315 -6.61 -16.02 -8.42
CA TYR A 315 -5.24 -16.27 -8.00
C TYR A 315 -4.81 -15.28 -6.93
N ASP A 316 -3.91 -15.71 -6.06
CA ASP A 316 -3.33 -14.84 -5.03
C ASP A 316 -2.10 -14.10 -5.59
N LYS A 317 -1.36 -14.74 -6.51
CA LYS A 317 -0.19 -14.16 -7.20
C LYS A 317 -0.14 -14.58 -8.67
N ILE A 318 0.29 -13.66 -9.52
CA ILE A 318 0.55 -13.92 -10.94
C ILE A 318 2.03 -13.65 -11.21
N PHE A 319 2.74 -14.60 -11.81
CA PHE A 319 4.09 -14.42 -12.33
C PHE A 319 4.02 -14.24 -13.83
N VAL A 320 4.74 -13.25 -14.35
CA VAL A 320 4.91 -13.04 -15.78
C VAL A 320 6.37 -13.30 -16.12
N VAL A 321 6.61 -14.33 -16.93
CA VAL A 321 7.93 -14.79 -17.35
C VAL A 321 8.11 -14.47 -18.83
N ARG A 322 9.03 -13.55 -19.13
CA ARG A 322 9.44 -13.23 -20.49
C ARG A 322 10.76 -13.92 -20.80
N ILE A 323 10.77 -14.66 -21.90
CA ILE A 323 11.94 -15.37 -22.42
C ILE A 323 12.35 -14.71 -23.74
N ASP A 324 13.60 -14.29 -23.83
CA ASP A 324 14.22 -13.91 -25.10
C ASP A 324 15.19 -15.02 -25.49
N SER A 325 14.71 -15.91 -26.36
CA SER A 325 15.48 -17.05 -26.86
C SER A 325 16.33 -16.72 -28.09
N HIS A 326 16.24 -15.50 -28.63
CA HIS A 326 17.03 -15.05 -29.77
C HIS A 326 18.43 -14.59 -29.36
N THR A 327 18.52 -14.00 -28.18
CA THR A 327 19.80 -13.57 -27.61
C THR A 327 20.54 -14.73 -26.95
N LEU A 328 21.86 -14.79 -27.14
CA LEU A 328 22.75 -15.67 -26.38
C LEU A 328 23.67 -14.80 -25.52
N PRO A 329 23.68 -14.97 -24.19
CA PRO A 329 22.87 -15.92 -23.41
C PRO A 329 21.36 -15.57 -23.43
N ILE A 330 20.52 -16.61 -23.35
CA ILE A 330 19.04 -16.48 -23.29
C ILE A 330 18.69 -15.63 -22.07
N GLN A 331 17.89 -14.59 -22.28
CA GLN A 331 17.44 -13.71 -21.21
C GLN A 331 16.10 -14.18 -20.67
N ILE A 332 15.98 -14.19 -19.35
CA ILE A 332 14.75 -14.52 -18.61
C ILE A 332 14.47 -13.35 -17.71
N GLU A 333 13.27 -12.78 -17.85
CA GLU A 333 12.78 -11.74 -16.96
C GLU A 333 11.48 -12.20 -16.31
N THR A 334 11.42 -12.12 -14.98
CA THR A 334 10.27 -12.56 -14.19
C THR A 334 9.81 -11.43 -13.29
N MET A 335 8.51 -11.18 -13.27
CA MET A 335 7.87 -10.25 -12.35
C MET A 335 6.69 -10.91 -11.66
N GLU A 336 6.58 -10.73 -10.34
CA GLU A 336 5.39 -11.08 -9.55
C GLU A 336 4.39 -9.93 -9.57
N ILE A 337 3.10 -10.25 -9.56
CA ILE A 337 2.02 -9.32 -9.23
C ILE A 337 1.20 -9.93 -8.10
N ASP A 338 1.10 -9.22 -6.98
CA ASP A 338 0.22 -9.61 -5.88
C ASP A 338 -1.23 -9.26 -6.25
N CYS A 339 -2.12 -10.23 -6.30
CA CYS A 339 -3.47 -9.99 -6.81
C CYS A 339 -4.35 -9.23 -5.82
N LEU A 340 -4.22 -9.53 -4.53
CA LEU A 340 -4.97 -8.85 -3.47
C LEU A 340 -4.59 -7.38 -3.42
N MET A 341 -3.30 -7.08 -3.46
CA MET A 341 -2.83 -5.70 -3.44
C MET A 341 -2.74 -5.08 -4.83
N ARG A 342 -2.95 -5.80 -5.93
CA ARG A 342 -2.79 -5.32 -7.33
C ARG A 342 -1.45 -4.61 -7.57
N MET A 343 -0.40 -4.99 -6.84
CA MET A 343 0.91 -4.34 -6.89
C MET A 343 1.93 -5.24 -7.60
N PRO A 344 2.65 -4.72 -8.60
CA PRO A 344 3.81 -5.42 -9.14
C PRO A 344 4.95 -5.45 -8.11
N GLY A 345 5.65 -6.58 -8.13
CA GLY A 345 6.95 -6.77 -7.52
C GLY A 345 8.07 -6.28 -8.44
N PRO A 346 9.31 -6.37 -7.98
CA PRO A 346 10.46 -5.96 -8.77
C PRO A 346 10.77 -6.96 -9.88
N LEU A 347 11.44 -6.46 -10.93
CA LEU A 347 11.83 -7.26 -12.08
C LEU A 347 13.10 -8.06 -11.80
N VAL A 348 12.98 -9.38 -11.80
CA VAL A 348 14.12 -10.30 -11.65
C VAL A 348 14.64 -10.70 -13.02
N ARG A 349 15.90 -10.40 -13.28
CA ARG A 349 16.59 -10.76 -14.53
C ARG A 349 17.55 -11.91 -14.30
N ARG A 350 17.58 -12.84 -15.25
CA ARG A 350 18.51 -13.96 -15.27
C ARG A 350 18.93 -14.30 -16.69
N THR A 351 20.15 -14.80 -16.83
CA THR A 351 20.67 -15.27 -18.12
C THR A 351 21.00 -16.76 -18.05
N VAL A 352 20.69 -17.51 -19.09
CA VAL A 352 21.11 -18.91 -19.22
C VAL A 352 21.80 -19.16 -20.55
N ILE A 353 22.82 -20.01 -20.54
CA ILE A 353 23.67 -20.27 -21.72
C ILE A 353 23.08 -21.34 -22.66
N SER A 354 22.06 -22.08 -22.24
CA SER A 354 21.46 -23.14 -23.03
C SER A 354 20.00 -23.38 -22.68
N GLU A 355 19.24 -23.90 -23.64
CA GLU A 355 17.82 -24.23 -23.47
C GLU A 355 17.59 -25.33 -22.41
N GLN A 356 18.56 -26.24 -22.23
CA GLN A 356 18.49 -27.26 -21.17
C GLN A 356 18.49 -26.67 -19.75
N ARG A 357 19.03 -25.46 -19.59
CA ARG A 357 19.02 -24.72 -18.32
C ARG A 357 17.82 -23.79 -18.19
N LEU A 358 16.94 -23.70 -19.19
CA LEU A 358 15.82 -22.76 -19.21
C LEU A 358 14.84 -22.98 -18.05
N VAL A 359 14.44 -24.22 -17.79
CA VAL A 359 13.49 -24.55 -16.71
C VAL A 359 14.03 -24.15 -15.35
N ALA A 360 15.27 -24.55 -15.02
CA ALA A 360 15.94 -24.12 -13.79
C ALA A 360 16.14 -22.60 -13.76
N GLY A 361 16.48 -22.02 -14.90
CA GLY A 361 16.52 -20.59 -15.20
C GLY A 361 15.31 -19.84 -14.66
N ILE A 362 14.14 -20.22 -15.18
CA ILE A 362 12.83 -19.68 -14.85
C ILE A 362 12.46 -19.98 -13.40
N GLY A 363 12.68 -21.21 -12.94
CA GLY A 363 12.38 -21.64 -11.58
C GLY A 363 13.06 -20.77 -10.52
N GLU A 364 14.38 -20.57 -10.60
CA GLU A 364 15.07 -19.70 -9.64
C GLU A 364 14.68 -18.23 -9.79
N ALA A 365 14.35 -17.76 -10.99
CA ALA A 365 13.87 -16.40 -11.19
C ALA A 365 12.51 -16.18 -10.50
N ILE A 366 11.59 -17.15 -10.60
CA ILE A 366 10.32 -17.17 -9.88
C ILE A 366 10.55 -17.25 -8.36
N THR A 367 11.40 -18.18 -7.89
CA THR A 367 11.72 -18.32 -6.47
C THR A 367 12.31 -17.03 -5.89
N LYS A 368 13.18 -16.34 -6.64
CA LYS A 368 13.76 -15.06 -6.24
C LYS A 368 12.73 -13.93 -6.24
N ALA A 369 11.86 -13.86 -7.24
CA ALA A 369 10.80 -12.86 -7.36
C ALA A 369 9.70 -13.02 -6.31
N PHE A 370 9.49 -14.24 -5.80
CA PHE A 370 8.43 -14.53 -4.85
C PHE A 370 8.54 -13.70 -3.55
N GLY A 371 7.50 -12.95 -3.23
CA GLY A 371 7.30 -12.18 -2.01
C GLY A 371 6.32 -12.87 -1.05
N PRO A 372 6.81 -13.60 -0.02
CA PRO A 372 5.98 -14.14 1.05
C PRO A 372 5.09 -13.07 1.68
N THR A 373 3.82 -13.42 1.87
CA THR A 373 2.77 -12.47 2.28
C THR A 373 2.34 -12.72 3.73
N VAL A 374 2.30 -11.64 4.51
CA VAL A 374 1.90 -11.63 5.91
C VAL A 374 0.63 -10.81 6.08
N ARG A 375 -0.38 -11.38 6.74
CA ARG A 375 -1.58 -10.65 7.14
C ARG A 375 -1.35 -10.04 8.51
N ILE A 376 -1.45 -8.72 8.63
CA ILE A 376 -1.28 -8.00 9.89
C ILE A 376 -2.58 -8.09 10.72
N GLU A 377 -2.49 -8.79 11.85
CA GLU A 377 -3.65 -9.09 12.70
C GLU A 377 -3.87 -7.97 13.72
N ASP A 378 -2.82 -7.52 14.42
CA ASP A 378 -2.88 -6.45 15.40
C ASP A 378 -1.76 -5.41 15.21
N VAL A 379 -2.07 -4.16 15.56
CA VAL A 379 -1.15 -3.02 15.46
C VAL A 379 -1.19 -2.30 16.81
N GLY A 380 -0.21 -2.59 17.65
CA GLY A 380 0.07 -1.86 18.88
C GLY A 380 0.85 -0.56 18.61
N THR A 381 1.32 0.08 19.69
CA THR A 381 2.12 1.31 19.61
C THR A 381 3.51 1.08 19.05
N GLU A 382 4.16 -0.04 19.38
CA GLU A 382 5.48 -0.41 18.87
C GLU A 382 5.55 -1.82 18.29
N ILE A 383 4.68 -2.72 18.77
CA ILE A 383 4.63 -4.13 18.35
C ILE A 383 3.46 -4.33 17.39
N VAL A 384 3.73 -5.00 16.28
CA VAL A 384 2.79 -5.40 15.25
C VAL A 384 2.82 -6.91 15.18
N THR A 385 1.65 -7.55 15.21
CA THR A 385 1.56 -9.02 15.07
C THR A 385 0.95 -9.38 13.72
N GLY A 386 1.46 -10.45 13.14
CA GLY A 386 1.04 -10.90 11.82
C GLY A 386 1.09 -12.41 11.67
N ARG A 387 0.46 -12.89 10.60
CA ARG A 387 0.43 -14.31 10.25
C ARG A 387 0.88 -14.52 8.81
N VAL A 388 1.85 -15.39 8.61
CA VAL A 388 2.37 -15.78 7.30
C VAL A 388 1.33 -16.63 6.58
N ARG A 389 1.04 -16.28 5.33
CA ARG A 389 0.16 -17.09 4.46
C ARG A 389 0.83 -18.43 4.17
N ALA A 390 0.08 -19.52 4.32
CA ALA A 390 0.58 -20.89 4.21
C ALA A 390 1.74 -21.24 5.17
N GLY A 391 2.03 -20.42 6.19
CA GLY A 391 3.18 -20.63 7.08
C GLY A 391 3.15 -21.95 7.87
N GLY A 392 1.96 -22.48 8.16
CA GLY A 392 1.78 -23.78 8.83
C GLY A 392 2.02 -24.98 7.91
N LEU A 393 2.21 -24.76 6.60
CA LEU A 393 2.56 -25.78 5.62
C LEU A 393 4.06 -25.82 5.30
N ILE A 394 4.84 -24.91 5.90
CA ILE A 394 6.30 -24.86 5.72
C ILE A 394 6.92 -25.98 6.57
N MET A 395 7.52 -26.95 5.88
CA MET A 395 8.20 -28.08 6.52
C MET A 395 9.72 -27.89 6.59
N ASP A 396 10.27 -27.10 5.67
CA ASP A 396 11.69 -26.80 5.58
C ASP A 396 11.96 -25.37 6.09
N PRO A 397 12.80 -25.18 7.12
CA PRO A 397 13.21 -23.87 7.58
C PRO A 397 13.86 -22.99 6.49
N ASP A 398 14.53 -23.59 5.51
CA ASP A 398 15.20 -22.86 4.42
C ASP A 398 14.28 -22.56 3.24
N SER A 399 12.99 -22.90 3.35
CA SER A 399 12.00 -22.63 2.30
C SER A 399 12.00 -21.14 1.92
N PRO A 400 11.92 -20.82 0.62
CA PRO A 400 11.79 -19.43 0.17
C PRO A 400 10.55 -18.71 0.74
N ALA A 401 9.54 -19.46 1.20
CA ALA A 401 8.35 -18.92 1.86
C ALA A 401 8.54 -18.60 3.34
N ALA A 402 9.61 -19.10 3.96
CA ALA A 402 9.89 -18.90 5.37
C ALA A 402 10.27 -17.44 5.67
N ILE A 403 9.79 -16.97 6.82
CA ILE A 403 10.12 -15.67 7.39
C ILE A 403 10.77 -15.96 8.74
N HIS A 404 11.99 -15.48 8.90
CA HIS A 404 12.85 -15.72 10.04
C HIS A 404 12.93 -14.49 10.95
N GLU A 405 13.50 -14.66 12.13
CA GLU A 405 13.93 -13.54 12.95
C GLU A 405 14.95 -12.68 12.16
N ASP A 406 14.91 -11.37 12.38
CA ASP A 406 15.69 -10.35 11.67
C ASP A 406 15.35 -10.09 10.20
N ASP A 407 14.35 -10.80 9.64
CA ASP A 407 13.77 -10.42 8.36
C ASP A 407 13.06 -9.07 8.42
N TRP A 408 13.00 -8.39 7.27
CA TRP A 408 12.29 -7.13 7.10
C TRP A 408 11.11 -7.31 6.16
N LEU A 409 10.00 -6.64 6.47
CA LEU A 409 8.80 -6.65 5.64
C LEU A 409 8.37 -5.23 5.26
N GLN A 410 7.85 -5.09 4.05
CA GLN A 410 7.23 -3.88 3.54
C GLN A 410 5.72 -3.92 3.82
N PRO A 411 5.21 -3.11 4.77
CA PRO A 411 3.78 -3.02 5.04
C PRO A 411 3.04 -2.32 3.89
N ALA A 412 1.81 -2.76 3.65
CA ALA A 412 0.91 -2.26 2.64
C ALA A 412 -0.53 -2.23 3.15
N LEU A 413 -1.32 -1.28 2.65
CA LEU A 413 -2.69 -1.03 3.06
C LEU A 413 -3.62 -1.07 1.86
N ARG A 414 -4.68 -1.86 1.96
CA ARG A 414 -5.82 -1.84 1.05
C ARG A 414 -7.09 -1.48 1.82
N LYS A 415 -7.83 -0.48 1.34
CA LYS A 415 -9.17 -0.16 1.84
C LYS A 415 -10.15 -0.28 0.72
N ASP A 416 -11.16 -1.10 0.95
CA ASP A 416 -12.20 -1.36 -0.04
C ASP A 416 -13.42 -0.49 0.20
N ASP A 417 -14.15 -0.26 -0.88
CA ASP A 417 -15.45 0.38 -0.86
C ASP A 417 -16.54 -0.59 -0.36
N ARG A 418 -17.82 -0.29 -0.62
CA ARG A 418 -18.91 -1.20 -0.22
C ARG A 418 -19.03 -2.45 -1.08
N MET A 419 -18.51 -2.40 -2.31
CA MET A 419 -18.59 -3.45 -3.33
C MET A 419 -17.35 -4.34 -3.32
N GLY A 420 -16.30 -3.97 -2.58
CA GLY A 420 -15.05 -4.71 -2.51
C GLY A 420 -13.97 -4.15 -3.44
N ASP A 421 -14.24 -3.04 -4.14
CA ASP A 421 -13.27 -2.38 -4.99
C ASP A 421 -12.31 -1.51 -4.17
N PRO A 422 -11.01 -1.50 -4.49
CA PRO A 422 -10.03 -0.75 -3.71
C PRO A 422 -10.20 0.77 -3.89
N LEU A 423 -10.40 1.49 -2.78
CA LEU A 423 -10.33 2.95 -2.68
C LEU A 423 -8.92 3.44 -2.39
N ILE A 424 -8.19 2.71 -1.56
CA ILE A 424 -6.80 2.98 -1.21
C ILE A 424 -6.04 1.68 -1.39
N LEU A 425 -4.90 1.77 -2.05
CA LEU A 425 -4.03 0.65 -2.37
C LEU A 425 -2.60 1.19 -2.44
N GLU A 426 -1.88 1.05 -1.33
CA GLU A 426 -0.56 1.69 -1.17
C GLU A 426 0.40 0.82 -0.37
N LYS A 427 1.67 0.79 -0.80
CA LYS A 427 2.79 0.43 0.08
C LYS A 427 2.97 1.62 1.03
N LEU A 428 3.19 1.36 2.31
CA LEU A 428 3.46 2.42 3.26
C LEU A 428 4.90 2.90 3.08
N ASP A 429 5.06 4.02 2.38
CA ASP A 429 6.36 4.62 2.12
C ASP A 429 7.15 4.86 3.41
N TRP A 430 8.47 4.67 3.32
CA TRP A 430 9.41 4.93 4.42
C TRP A 430 9.01 4.22 5.73
N SER A 431 8.31 3.09 5.63
CA SER A 431 7.80 2.32 6.76
C SER A 431 8.12 0.86 6.55
N TYR A 432 8.70 0.24 7.58
CA TYR A 432 9.21 -1.12 7.52
C TYR A 432 8.90 -1.86 8.81
N LEU A 433 8.71 -3.18 8.72
CA LEU A 433 8.50 -4.06 9.87
C LEU A 433 9.74 -4.94 10.05
N HIS A 434 10.34 -4.92 11.24
CA HIS A 434 11.44 -5.81 11.63
C HIS A 434 10.89 -6.99 12.40
N VAL A 435 11.14 -8.22 11.96
CA VAL A 435 10.69 -9.43 12.66
C VAL A 435 11.57 -9.66 13.89
N GLN A 436 11.00 -9.48 15.08
CA GLN A 436 11.70 -9.69 16.35
C GLN A 436 11.62 -11.14 16.81
N LYS A 437 10.50 -11.80 16.49
CA LYS A 437 10.25 -13.19 16.87
C LYS A 437 9.37 -13.88 15.83
N ALA A 438 9.76 -15.09 15.45
CA ALA A 438 8.99 -15.94 14.56
C ALA A 438 8.62 -17.26 15.27
N ASP A 439 7.33 -17.48 15.53
CA ASP A 439 6.79 -18.72 16.12
C ASP A 439 5.89 -19.43 15.10
N GLY A 440 6.52 -20.28 14.29
CA GLY A 440 5.88 -20.95 13.16
C GLY A 440 5.29 -19.93 12.18
N SER A 441 3.96 -19.91 12.06
CA SER A 441 3.24 -18.99 11.17
C SER A 441 2.98 -17.60 11.76
N LYS A 442 3.23 -17.40 13.06
CA LYS A 442 2.96 -16.14 13.77
C LYS A 442 4.25 -15.33 13.91
N LEU A 443 4.13 -14.03 13.67
CA LEU A 443 5.24 -13.08 13.74
C LEU A 443 4.94 -11.98 14.75
N GLU A 444 5.94 -11.63 15.57
CA GLU A 444 5.99 -10.40 16.34
C GLU A 444 7.01 -9.46 15.70
N MET A 445 6.58 -8.25 15.36
CA MET A 445 7.35 -7.32 14.54
C MET A 445 7.38 -5.94 15.17
N LYS A 446 8.46 -5.19 14.93
CA LYS A 446 8.61 -3.79 15.31
C LYS A 446 8.48 -2.87 14.11
N MET A 447 7.67 -1.82 14.23
CA MET A 447 7.48 -0.86 13.14
C MET A 447 8.51 0.28 13.17
N HIS A 448 9.20 0.49 12.05
CA HIS A 448 10.10 1.61 11.82
C HIS A 448 9.52 2.51 10.73
N ALA A 449 8.95 3.66 11.12
CA ALA A 449 8.31 4.59 10.18
C ALA A 449 9.00 5.96 10.16
N GLY A 450 9.09 6.54 8.96
CA GLY A 450 9.61 7.88 8.72
C GLY A 450 8.59 9.01 8.95
N ARG A 451 7.29 8.72 8.76
CA ARG A 451 6.18 9.68 8.92
C ARG A 451 5.32 9.33 10.14
N ILE A 452 4.68 10.35 10.71
CA ILE A 452 3.66 10.21 11.76
C ILE A 452 2.36 9.76 11.07
N GLY A 453 1.87 8.56 11.37
CA GLY A 453 0.62 8.02 10.81
C GLY A 453 0.78 6.74 10.00
N GLY A 454 1.43 5.72 10.58
CA GLY A 454 1.62 4.41 9.94
C GLY A 454 0.34 3.57 9.87
N LEU A 455 0.46 2.26 10.14
CA LEU A 455 -0.66 1.34 10.06
C LEU A 455 -1.82 1.74 10.99
N PRO A 456 -3.08 1.81 10.50
CA PRO A 456 -4.21 2.16 11.34
C PRO A 456 -4.48 1.06 12.36
N ALA A 457 -4.57 1.42 13.64
CA ALA A 457 -4.87 0.48 14.73
C ALA A 457 -6.29 -0.11 14.59
N ARG A 458 -7.28 0.73 14.31
CA ARG A 458 -8.68 0.30 14.16
C ARG A 458 -8.89 -0.45 12.84
N LYS A 459 -9.27 -1.72 12.94
CA LYS A 459 -9.63 -2.57 11.79
C LYS A 459 -11.14 -2.52 11.52
N ASN A 460 -11.50 -2.43 10.25
CA ASN A 460 -12.84 -2.74 9.75
C ASN A 460 -12.73 -3.91 8.77
N LYS A 461 -13.83 -4.60 8.47
CA LYS A 461 -13.88 -5.70 7.49
C LYS A 461 -13.37 -5.31 6.10
N ARG A 462 -13.41 -4.02 5.75
CA ARG A 462 -12.96 -3.45 4.47
C ARG A 462 -11.49 -3.01 4.45
N THR A 463 -10.78 -3.16 5.57
CA THR A 463 -9.39 -2.72 5.67
C THR A 463 -8.49 -3.95 5.74
N HIS A 464 -7.70 -4.14 4.69
CA HIS A 464 -6.69 -5.18 4.57
C HIS A 464 -5.32 -4.58 4.88
N ARG A 465 -4.63 -5.17 5.86
CA ARG A 465 -3.27 -4.78 6.25
C ARG A 465 -2.37 -5.96 5.93
N MET A 466 -1.51 -5.79 4.95
CA MET A 466 -0.62 -6.83 4.46
C MET A 466 0.83 -6.38 4.66
N ALA A 467 1.77 -7.31 4.66
CA ALA A 467 3.18 -7.03 4.53
C ALA A 467 3.85 -8.08 3.65
N PHE A 468 4.89 -7.67 2.94
CA PHE A 468 5.64 -8.52 2.01
C PHE A 468 7.09 -8.62 2.45
N LYS A 469 7.67 -9.82 2.44
CA LYS A 469 9.09 -9.99 2.76
C LYS A 469 9.95 -9.19 1.79
N ILE A 470 10.86 -8.39 2.36
CA ILE A 470 11.80 -7.56 1.62
C ILE A 470 12.98 -8.42 1.19
N ARG A 471 13.42 -8.18 -0.04
CA ARG A 471 14.57 -8.84 -0.63
C ARG A 471 15.32 -7.81 -1.46
N PRO A 472 16.54 -7.42 -1.11
CA PRO A 472 17.29 -6.47 -1.92
C PRO A 472 17.62 -7.03 -3.32
N TYR A 473 17.04 -6.46 -4.38
CA TYR A 473 17.23 -6.86 -5.78
C TYR A 473 18.33 -6.08 -6.49
N HIS A 474 18.51 -4.81 -6.12
CA HIS A 474 19.49 -3.89 -6.69
C HIS A 474 20.70 -3.76 -5.78
N ASP A 475 21.84 -3.29 -6.29
CA ASP A 475 23.06 -3.12 -5.48
C ASP A 475 22.97 -1.92 -4.51
N ASN A 476 22.16 -0.93 -4.87
CA ASN A 476 21.93 0.27 -4.09
C ASN A 476 20.48 0.77 -4.27
N THR A 477 20.12 1.78 -3.48
CA THR A 477 18.88 2.55 -3.66
C THR A 477 19.23 4.03 -3.83
N VAL A 478 18.71 4.66 -4.86
CA VAL A 478 18.86 6.11 -5.06
C VAL A 478 17.73 6.84 -4.35
N ILE A 479 18.03 7.71 -3.39
CA ILE A 479 17.02 8.56 -2.75
C ILE A 479 17.02 9.93 -3.43
N ARG A 480 15.87 10.35 -3.96
CA ARG A 480 15.67 11.70 -4.50
C ARG A 480 14.85 12.54 -3.52
N LEU A 481 15.40 13.69 -3.15
CA LEU A 481 14.76 14.70 -2.31
C LEU A 481 14.23 15.84 -3.18
N HIS A 482 12.97 16.21 -2.98
CA HIS A 482 12.38 17.38 -3.63
C HIS A 482 11.51 18.17 -2.65
N ALA A 483 11.26 19.43 -2.99
CA ALA A 483 10.43 20.31 -2.21
C ALA A 483 8.98 19.81 -2.15
N GLN A 484 8.33 20.07 -1.03
CA GLN A 484 6.98 19.57 -0.78
C GLN A 484 5.98 20.01 -1.85
N LYS A 485 5.25 19.03 -2.42
CA LYS A 485 4.29 19.19 -3.53
C LYS A 485 4.89 19.75 -4.82
N LYS A 486 6.21 19.73 -4.96
CA LYS A 486 6.93 20.26 -6.11
C LYS A 486 8.01 19.26 -6.55
N PRO A 487 7.63 18.22 -7.32
CA PRO A 487 8.54 17.13 -7.71
C PRO A 487 9.71 17.59 -8.60
N ASP A 488 9.58 18.75 -9.24
CA ASP A 488 10.59 19.33 -10.13
C ASP A 488 11.57 20.28 -9.41
N GLU A 489 11.37 20.56 -8.12
CA GLU A 489 12.27 21.40 -7.32
C GLU A 489 13.17 20.51 -6.45
N PRO A 490 14.39 20.13 -6.91
CA PRO A 490 15.28 19.26 -6.15
C PRO A 490 15.87 19.97 -4.93
N LEU A 491 16.10 19.21 -3.86
CA LEU A 491 16.73 19.71 -2.63
C LEU A 491 18.23 19.40 -2.63
N GLN A 492 19.02 20.35 -3.13
CA GLN A 492 20.48 20.23 -3.28
C GLN A 492 21.23 20.49 -1.96
N GLY A 493 22.29 19.71 -1.70
CA GLY A 493 23.22 19.92 -0.59
C GLY A 493 22.71 19.50 0.78
N TYR A 494 21.60 18.78 0.84
CA TYR A 494 21.01 18.26 2.08
C TYR A 494 21.86 17.10 2.60
N GLU A 495 22.10 17.06 3.91
CA GLU A 495 22.98 16.10 4.56
C GLU A 495 22.22 14.86 5.04
N PHE A 496 22.76 13.69 4.75
CA PHE A 496 22.28 12.42 5.27
C PHE A 496 23.14 11.97 6.45
N TYR A 497 22.47 11.72 7.57
CA TYR A 497 23.05 11.09 8.76
C TYR A 497 22.39 9.75 9.00
N GLU A 498 23.16 8.71 9.22
CA GLU A 498 22.67 7.40 9.64
C GLU A 498 22.62 7.32 11.15
N LYS A 499 21.52 6.82 11.69
CA LYS A 499 21.39 6.53 13.12
C LYS A 499 21.58 5.04 13.34
N ASN A 500 22.61 4.68 14.09
CA ASN A 500 22.79 3.30 14.53
C ASN A 500 21.61 2.91 15.45
N LEU A 501 20.96 1.77 15.15
CA LEU A 501 19.76 1.34 15.87
C LEU A 501 20.06 0.88 17.31
N GLU A 502 21.27 0.43 17.58
CA GLU A 502 21.76 -0.05 18.88
C GLU A 502 22.33 1.11 19.71
N THR A 503 23.36 1.79 19.21
CA THR A 503 24.09 2.84 19.96
C THR A 503 23.38 4.19 19.94
N LYS A 504 22.43 4.39 19.00
CA LYS A 504 21.72 5.66 18.76
C LYS A 504 22.60 6.84 18.31
N GLU A 505 23.86 6.58 18.00
CA GLU A 505 24.79 7.58 17.47
C GLU A 505 24.47 7.93 16.01
N PHE A 506 24.83 9.15 15.62
CA PHE A 506 24.64 9.65 14.26
C PHE A 506 25.96 9.72 13.52
N THR A 507 26.06 9.04 12.39
CA THR A 507 27.21 9.07 11.49
C THR A 507 26.86 9.84 10.23
N PHE A 508 27.75 10.73 9.78
CA PHE A 508 27.56 11.43 8.51
C PHE A 508 27.80 10.45 7.35
N VAL A 509 26.85 10.38 6.41
CA VAL A 509 26.94 9.47 5.25
C VAL A 509 27.28 10.24 3.98
N GLY A 510 26.64 11.38 3.75
CA GLY A 510 26.88 12.16 2.54
C GLY A 510 25.88 13.29 2.33
N ARG A 511 25.88 13.86 1.13
CA ARG A 511 25.02 14.99 0.72
C ARG A 511 24.32 14.72 -0.60
N THR A 512 23.16 15.34 -0.81
CA THR A 512 22.49 15.31 -2.11
C THR A 512 23.27 16.07 -3.17
N ASP A 513 23.22 15.56 -4.41
CA ASP A 513 23.74 16.23 -5.59
C ASP A 513 22.83 17.39 -6.08
N TRP A 514 23.13 17.92 -7.26
CA TRP A 514 22.40 19.04 -7.86
C TRP A 514 20.96 18.71 -8.27
N ASP A 515 20.61 17.44 -8.47
CA ASP A 515 19.23 16.97 -8.71
C ASP A 515 18.58 16.38 -7.45
N GLY A 516 19.17 16.68 -6.28
CA GLY A 516 18.63 16.25 -4.99
C GLY A 516 18.77 14.74 -4.75
N ARG A 517 19.67 14.05 -5.46
CA ARG A 517 19.84 12.60 -5.35
C ARG A 517 20.97 12.23 -4.40
N PHE A 518 20.80 11.11 -3.71
CA PHE A 518 21.80 10.50 -2.86
C PHE A 518 21.77 8.98 -3.04
N VAL A 519 22.93 8.34 -3.23
CA VAL A 519 23.03 6.89 -3.41
C VAL A 519 23.24 6.23 -2.05
N VAL A 520 22.33 5.34 -1.69
CA VAL A 520 22.40 4.55 -0.46
C VAL A 520 22.91 3.16 -0.80
N GLU A 521 24.16 2.90 -0.44
CA GLU A 521 24.78 1.59 -0.59
C GLU A 521 24.31 0.60 0.48
N LYS A 522 24.39 -0.69 0.14
CA LYS A 522 24.20 -1.79 1.08
C LYS A 522 25.28 -1.79 2.15
N THR A 523 24.90 -2.22 3.34
CA THR A 523 25.76 -2.35 4.51
C THR A 523 25.54 -3.72 5.15
N ASP A 524 26.33 -4.08 6.16
CA ASP A 524 26.12 -5.30 6.95
C ASP A 524 24.74 -5.30 7.64
N HIS A 525 24.20 -4.12 7.93
CA HIS A 525 22.83 -3.98 8.41
C HIS A 525 21.83 -3.92 7.23
N PRO A 526 20.76 -4.73 7.26
CA PRO A 526 19.78 -4.81 6.17
C PRO A 526 18.92 -3.54 6.02
N MET A 527 18.69 -2.79 7.11
CA MET A 527 17.92 -1.54 7.09
C MET A 527 18.76 -0.40 7.68
N ARG A 528 18.78 0.73 6.97
CA ARG A 528 19.48 1.96 7.35
C ARG A 528 18.48 3.03 7.75
N LEU A 529 18.59 3.51 8.98
CA LEU A 529 17.74 4.59 9.46
C LEU A 529 18.39 5.95 9.22
N MET A 530 18.02 6.60 8.12
CA MET A 530 18.61 7.88 7.74
C MET A 530 17.80 9.06 8.29
N TYR A 531 18.52 10.14 8.55
CA TYR A 531 18.00 11.43 8.94
C TYR A 531 18.53 12.47 7.97
N VAL A 532 17.60 13.21 7.37
CA VAL A 532 17.92 14.30 6.47
C VAL A 532 18.06 15.57 7.29
N LYS A 533 19.20 16.24 7.16
CA LYS A 533 19.50 17.51 7.80
C LYS A 533 19.78 18.58 6.77
N ASN A 534 19.52 19.82 7.16
CA ASN A 534 20.03 21.00 6.48
C ASN A 534 20.53 21.98 7.55
N GLY A 535 21.82 22.28 7.56
CA GLY A 535 22.45 23.01 8.67
C GLY A 535 22.22 22.31 10.03
N GLY A 536 21.75 23.05 11.03
CA GLY A 536 21.50 22.50 12.38
C GLY A 536 20.21 21.68 12.55
N ALA A 537 19.29 21.68 11.59
CA ALA A 537 17.95 21.10 11.77
C ALA A 537 17.78 19.72 11.11
N ILE A 538 17.03 18.84 11.77
CA ILE A 538 16.55 17.57 11.20
C ILE A 538 15.19 17.82 10.53
N LEU A 539 15.10 17.48 9.25
CA LEU A 539 13.92 17.75 8.43
C LEU A 539 13.08 16.50 8.17
N ALA A 540 13.72 15.35 8.02
CA ALA A 540 13.03 14.09 7.76
C ALA A 540 13.76 12.90 8.39
N ARG A 541 12.99 11.85 8.66
CA ARG A 541 13.47 10.53 9.04
C ARG A 541 13.08 9.57 7.92
N LEU A 542 14.04 8.88 7.33
CA LEU A 542 13.88 8.03 6.15
C LEU A 542 14.50 6.65 6.44
N PRO A 543 13.74 5.70 7.00
CA PRO A 543 14.15 4.29 7.02
C PRO A 543 14.25 3.76 5.59
N CYS A 544 15.29 3.00 5.26
CA CYS A 544 15.48 2.46 3.91
C CYS A 544 16.15 1.08 3.99
N VAL A 545 15.70 0.14 3.18
CA VAL A 545 16.41 -1.12 2.94
C VAL A 545 17.15 -1.00 1.61
N PRO A 546 18.48 -0.79 1.62
CA PRO A 546 19.23 -0.54 0.39
C PRO A 546 19.13 -1.72 -0.58
N GLY A 547 18.77 -1.41 -1.82
CA GLY A 547 18.60 -2.37 -2.90
C GLY A 547 17.19 -2.97 -3.03
N GLN A 548 16.26 -2.69 -2.10
CA GLN A 548 14.87 -3.13 -2.24
C GLN A 548 14.18 -2.44 -3.42
N ASP A 549 14.32 -1.12 -3.50
CA ASP A 549 13.82 -0.30 -4.60
C ASP A 549 15.00 0.36 -5.32
N ALA A 550 14.91 0.51 -6.64
CA ALA A 550 15.96 1.20 -7.41
C ALA A 550 16.02 2.69 -7.05
N MET A 551 14.86 3.33 -6.86
CA MET A 551 14.76 4.74 -6.49
C MET A 551 13.64 4.99 -5.49
N GLY A 552 13.95 5.65 -4.37
CA GLY A 552 12.99 6.14 -3.39
C GLY A 552 12.84 7.66 -3.48
N THR A 553 11.61 8.18 -3.45
CA THR A 553 11.37 9.62 -3.51
C THR A 553 10.82 10.14 -2.19
N ALA A 554 11.45 11.18 -1.63
CA ALA A 554 11.02 11.81 -0.39
C ALA A 554 10.65 13.28 -0.60
N ASP A 555 9.36 13.55 -0.43
CA ASP A 555 8.81 14.90 -0.30
C ASP A 555 9.22 15.46 1.08
N ILE A 556 10.06 16.49 1.07
CA ILE A 556 10.51 17.20 2.26
C ILE A 556 10.17 18.69 2.12
N ARG A 557 9.79 19.31 3.23
CA ARG A 557 9.58 20.76 3.25
C ARG A 557 10.92 21.48 3.06
N GLY A 558 10.98 22.38 2.10
CA GLY A 558 12.13 23.29 1.92
C GLY A 558 12.36 24.13 3.17
N ASP A 559 13.63 24.44 3.44
CA ASP A 559 14.06 25.08 4.70
C ASP A 559 15.02 26.25 4.49
N ASP A 560 15.00 26.81 3.27
CA ASP A 560 15.98 27.78 2.81
C ASP A 560 15.98 29.06 3.64
N LEU A 561 14.80 29.58 4.03
CA LEU A 561 14.69 30.79 4.85
C LEU A 561 15.31 30.60 6.25
N ARG A 562 15.13 29.42 6.86
CA ARG A 562 15.75 29.13 8.16
C ARG A 562 17.26 28.96 8.01
N LEU A 563 17.72 28.32 6.94
CA LEU A 563 19.15 28.18 6.66
C LEU A 563 19.82 29.53 6.43
N GLN A 564 19.19 30.43 5.66
CA GLN A 564 19.65 31.80 5.48
C GLN A 564 19.71 32.56 6.80
N ALA A 565 18.70 32.42 7.66
CA ALA A 565 18.71 32.99 9.00
C ALA A 565 19.86 32.43 9.86
N GLU A 566 20.10 31.12 9.83
CA GLU A 566 21.20 30.48 10.55
C GLU A 566 22.57 31.00 10.07
N ALA A 567 22.77 31.09 8.75
CA ALA A 567 24.01 31.60 8.17
C ALA A 567 24.26 33.07 8.56
N TYR A 568 23.22 33.91 8.49
CA TYR A 568 23.29 35.30 8.92
C TYR A 568 23.64 35.43 10.40
N ILE A 569 22.96 34.66 11.26
CA ILE A 569 23.18 34.67 12.70
C ILE A 569 24.58 34.18 13.07
N ARG A 570 25.09 33.12 12.44
CA ARG A 570 26.49 32.69 12.64
C ARG A 570 27.48 33.79 12.23
N GLY A 571 27.20 34.51 11.14
CA GLY A 571 27.99 35.66 10.73
C GLY A 571 28.03 36.75 11.81
N ILE A 572 26.88 37.09 12.39
CA ILE A 572 26.79 38.06 13.49
C ILE A 572 27.51 37.55 14.75
N GLN A 573 27.35 36.29 15.12
CA GLN A 573 28.01 35.71 16.29
C GLN A 573 29.54 35.81 16.19
N ASN A 574 30.10 35.49 15.01
CA ASN A 574 31.53 35.68 14.77
C ASN A 574 31.93 37.15 14.85
N ALA A 575 31.15 38.07 14.26
CA ALA A 575 31.41 39.51 14.35
C ALA A 575 31.34 40.05 15.79
N ILE A 576 30.45 39.51 16.64
CA ILE A 576 30.39 39.85 18.07
C ILE A 576 31.67 39.39 18.77
N ILE A 577 32.13 38.17 18.52
CA ILE A 577 33.38 37.65 19.12
C ILE A 577 34.56 38.54 18.73
N ASP A 578 34.69 38.88 17.46
CA ASP A 578 35.77 39.74 16.96
C ASP A 578 35.69 41.15 17.55
N LEU A 579 34.48 41.72 17.64
CA LEU A 579 34.25 43.04 18.22
C LEU A 579 34.58 43.08 19.71
N VAL A 580 34.24 42.04 20.47
CA VAL A 580 34.60 41.92 21.90
C VAL A 580 36.11 41.84 22.05
N ALA A 581 36.78 40.99 21.26
CA ALA A 581 38.23 40.87 21.28
C ALA A 581 38.93 42.20 20.93
N LEU A 582 38.44 42.91 19.92
CA LEU A 582 38.98 44.21 19.50
C LEU A 582 38.75 45.27 20.57
N ARG A 583 37.56 45.33 21.19
CA ARG A 583 37.26 46.24 22.30
C ARG A 583 38.16 46.00 23.51
N GLN A 584 38.34 44.74 23.91
CA GLN A 584 39.23 44.39 25.02
C GLN A 584 40.69 44.75 24.73
N LEU A 585 41.15 44.51 23.50
CA LEU A 585 42.51 44.87 23.07
C LEU A 585 42.72 46.39 23.04
N LEU A 586 41.75 47.16 22.54
CA LEU A 586 41.79 48.63 22.58
C LEU A 586 41.76 49.14 24.02
N ALA A 587 40.88 48.60 24.87
CA ALA A 587 40.80 48.96 26.29
C ALA A 587 42.15 48.74 27.01
N ALA A 588 42.76 47.56 26.84
CA ALA A 588 44.06 47.26 27.42
C ALA A 588 45.16 48.21 26.90
N ARG A 589 45.15 48.54 25.61
CA ARG A 589 46.11 49.50 25.02
C ARG A 589 45.91 50.91 25.56
N ILE A 590 44.66 51.39 25.71
CA ILE A 590 44.35 52.71 26.27
C ILE A 590 44.89 52.80 27.70
N ARG A 591 44.58 51.82 28.55
CA ARG A 591 45.07 51.76 29.94
C ARG A 591 46.61 51.81 30.01
N LEU A 592 47.29 51.00 29.19
CA LEU A 592 48.76 50.99 29.11
C LEU A 592 49.35 52.35 28.66
N ARG A 593 48.66 53.09 27.76
CA ARG A 593 49.11 54.41 27.31
C ARG A 593 48.89 55.48 28.36
N LEU A 594 47.78 55.40 29.10
CA LEU A 594 47.51 56.26 30.26
C LEU A 594 48.54 56.07 31.37
N GLU A 595 48.91 54.82 31.69
CA GLU A 595 50.00 54.51 32.63
C GLU A 595 51.35 55.12 32.22
N LYS A 596 51.63 55.17 30.91
CA LYS A 596 52.86 55.75 30.35
C LYS A 596 52.80 57.26 30.14
N GLY A 597 51.72 57.93 30.55
CA GLY A 597 51.52 59.38 30.40
C GLY A 597 51.31 59.84 28.95
N LYS A 598 51.01 58.92 28.02
CA LYS A 598 50.83 59.20 26.60
C LYS A 598 49.36 59.49 26.27
N VAL A 599 48.87 60.64 26.73
CA VAL A 599 47.45 60.99 26.72
C VAL A 599 46.88 61.15 25.31
N GLU A 600 47.62 61.80 24.40
CA GLU A 600 47.15 61.99 23.00
C GLU A 600 46.99 60.66 22.26
N GLU A 601 47.97 59.74 22.38
CA GLU A 601 47.87 58.40 21.78
C GLU A 601 46.70 57.59 22.39
N ALA A 602 46.40 57.78 23.68
CA ALA A 602 45.26 57.15 24.34
C ALA A 602 43.93 57.71 23.82
N ARG A 603 43.87 59.01 23.52
CA ARG A 603 42.69 59.69 22.97
C ARG A 603 42.37 59.24 21.54
N GLU A 604 43.39 59.05 20.70
CA GLU A 604 43.21 58.49 19.36
C GLU A 604 42.62 57.08 19.41
N LEU A 605 43.13 56.22 20.31
CA LEU A 605 42.60 54.87 20.51
C LEU A 605 41.17 54.87 21.08
N LEU A 606 40.84 55.83 21.95
CA LEU A 606 39.48 56.01 22.47
C LEU A 606 38.49 56.40 21.35
N ASN A 607 38.90 57.29 20.43
CA ASN A 607 38.08 57.63 19.27
C ASN A 607 37.87 56.41 18.35
N ALA A 608 38.92 55.61 18.10
CA ALA A 608 38.81 54.37 17.34
C ALA A 608 37.88 53.32 18.01
N LEU A 609 37.82 53.31 19.35
CA LEU A 609 36.89 52.49 20.13
C LEU A 609 35.43 52.97 19.97
N ARG A 610 35.21 54.29 19.92
CA ARG A 610 33.88 54.91 19.71
C ARG A 610 33.31 54.67 18.32
N GLU A 611 34.15 54.55 17.31
CA GLU A 611 33.74 54.25 15.93
C GLU A 611 33.27 52.81 15.74
N GLN A 612 33.50 51.92 16.72
CA GLN A 612 33.04 50.53 16.64
C GLN A 612 31.51 50.43 16.73
N PRO A 613 30.88 49.44 16.05
CA PRO A 613 29.43 49.27 16.06
C PRO A 613 28.86 49.17 17.48
N THR A 614 27.76 49.87 17.75
CA THR A 614 27.03 49.83 19.02
C THR A 614 25.94 48.76 19.02
N TYR A 615 25.43 48.42 20.20
CA TYR A 615 24.31 47.48 20.36
C TYR A 615 23.09 47.91 19.53
N ASP A 616 22.75 49.20 19.51
CA ASP A 616 21.56 49.69 18.82
C ASP A 616 21.61 49.48 17.30
N ILE A 617 22.78 49.73 16.69
CA ILE A 617 22.98 49.53 15.25
C ILE A 617 22.80 48.05 14.90
N LEU A 618 23.47 47.15 15.62
CA LEU A 618 23.40 45.71 15.39
C LEU A 618 22.00 45.15 15.70
N SER A 619 21.34 45.64 16.74
CA SER A 619 19.97 45.26 17.11
C SER A 619 18.96 45.69 16.05
N GLN A 620 19.11 46.87 15.48
CA GLN A 620 18.22 47.38 14.43
C GLN A 620 18.41 46.62 13.11
N ASP A 621 19.65 46.33 12.74
CA ASP A 621 19.97 45.50 11.57
C ASP A 621 19.37 44.08 11.70
N MET A 622 19.55 43.44 12.85
CA MET A 622 18.93 42.14 13.15
C MET A 622 17.39 42.18 13.07
N ARG A 623 16.74 43.26 13.54
CA ARG A 623 15.27 43.39 13.43
C ARG A 623 14.81 43.50 11.98
N ASN A 624 15.55 44.24 11.14
CA ASN A 624 15.23 44.37 9.73
C ASN A 624 15.39 43.03 9.02
N LYS A 625 16.51 42.33 9.24
CA LYS A 625 16.74 41.02 8.64
C LYS A 625 15.73 39.95 9.07
N ARG A 626 15.29 39.98 10.33
CA ARG A 626 14.23 39.09 10.83
C ARG A 626 12.92 39.26 10.07
N LYS A 627 12.54 40.49 9.71
CA LYS A 627 11.33 40.77 8.92
C LYS A 627 11.44 40.27 7.48
N GLU A 628 12.62 40.36 6.88
CA GLU A 628 12.87 39.84 5.52
C GLU A 628 12.78 38.31 5.47
N MET A 629 13.03 37.63 6.59
CA MET A 629 13.05 36.16 6.70
C MET A 629 11.74 35.59 7.28
N GLU A 630 10.63 36.33 7.20
CA GLU A 630 9.33 35.84 7.66
C GLU A 630 8.78 34.74 6.75
N THR A 631 8.18 33.72 7.37
CA THR A 631 7.60 32.57 6.68
C THR A 631 6.19 32.29 7.17
N ASN A 632 5.34 31.83 6.26
CA ASN A 632 3.98 31.38 6.57
C ASN A 632 3.96 30.11 7.43
N ASN A 633 5.09 29.41 7.54
CA ASN A 633 5.21 28.20 8.33
C ASN A 633 5.49 28.53 9.81
N ARG A 634 4.49 28.29 10.66
CA ARG A 634 4.57 28.55 12.11
C ARG A 634 5.76 27.88 12.80
N GLN A 635 6.14 26.66 12.38
CA GLN A 635 7.25 25.93 13.01
C GLN A 635 8.61 26.51 12.60
N GLN A 636 8.82 26.79 11.32
CA GLN A 636 10.05 27.44 10.84
C GLN A 636 10.18 28.86 11.39
N GLN A 637 9.09 29.63 11.44
CA GLN A 637 9.09 30.96 12.03
C GLN A 637 9.50 30.92 13.51
N ALA A 638 9.03 29.92 14.27
CA ALA A 638 9.42 29.75 15.66
C ALA A 638 10.93 29.46 15.82
N MET A 639 11.50 28.62 14.95
CA MET A 639 12.94 28.34 14.95
C MET A 639 13.77 29.57 14.57
N ILE A 640 13.36 30.31 13.53
CA ILE A 640 14.00 31.57 13.13
C ILE A 640 13.97 32.55 14.31
N ASN A 641 12.80 32.76 14.91
CA ASN A 641 12.65 33.63 16.08
C ASN A 641 13.62 33.24 17.21
N GLN A 642 13.72 31.95 17.51
CA GLN A 642 14.61 31.45 18.55
C GLN A 642 16.09 31.76 18.26
N LEU A 643 16.56 31.61 17.01
CA LEU A 643 17.95 31.94 16.63
C LEU A 643 18.27 33.43 16.83
N PHE A 644 17.35 34.32 16.45
CA PHE A 644 17.49 35.76 16.65
C PHE A 644 17.46 36.14 18.13
N ASP A 645 16.57 35.54 18.92
CA ASP A 645 16.41 35.85 20.34
C ASP A 645 17.63 35.37 21.17
N GLN A 646 18.18 34.19 20.87
CA GLN A 646 19.44 33.69 21.46
C GLN A 646 20.61 34.63 21.18
N THR A 647 20.75 35.08 19.94
CA THR A 647 21.86 35.95 19.52
C THR A 647 21.73 37.36 20.11
N ARG A 648 20.49 37.86 20.24
CA ARG A 648 20.23 39.13 20.95
C ARG A 648 20.68 39.06 22.41
N THR A 649 20.51 37.91 23.05
CA THR A 649 20.95 37.69 24.44
C THR A 649 22.48 37.75 24.54
N MET A 650 23.22 37.18 23.57
CA MET A 650 24.68 37.32 23.51
C MET A 650 25.12 38.77 23.30
N LEU A 651 24.43 39.50 22.42
CA LEU A 651 24.67 40.92 22.16
C LEU A 651 24.57 41.77 23.42
N VAL A 652 23.52 41.60 24.22
CA VAL A 652 23.33 42.31 25.49
C VAL A 652 24.43 41.94 26.50
N LYS A 653 24.84 40.68 26.56
CA LYS A 653 25.84 40.22 27.52
C LYS A 653 27.25 40.75 27.23
N HIS A 654 27.60 40.89 25.94
CA HIS A 654 28.99 41.12 25.54
C HIS A 654 29.29 42.53 25.00
N ILE A 655 28.27 43.30 24.62
CA ILE A 655 28.41 44.66 24.08
C ILE A 655 27.81 45.66 25.09
N ASP A 656 28.31 45.67 26.32
CA ASP A 656 27.96 46.70 27.32
C ASP A 656 28.77 47.98 27.07
N GLU A 657 28.11 49.14 27.17
CA GLU A 657 28.73 50.47 27.04
C GLU A 657 29.49 50.90 28.30
N LYS A 658 29.30 50.18 29.42
CA LYS A 658 29.92 50.52 30.70
C LYS A 658 31.44 50.70 30.58
N THR A 659 32.13 49.79 29.91
CA THR A 659 33.59 49.85 29.72
C THR A 659 34.03 51.08 28.93
N ILE A 660 33.23 51.54 27.96
CA ILE A 660 33.55 52.75 27.19
C ILE A 660 33.42 53.98 28.10
N ARG A 661 32.36 54.07 28.91
CA ARG A 661 32.15 55.20 29.84
C ARG A 661 33.22 55.25 30.93
N GLU A 662 33.67 54.10 31.42
CA GLU A 662 34.79 54.01 32.37
C GLU A 662 36.09 54.53 31.75
N LEU A 663 36.44 54.08 30.54
CA LEU A 663 37.65 54.55 29.84
C LEU A 663 37.57 56.04 29.47
N GLU A 664 36.39 56.56 29.16
CA GLU A 664 36.17 57.99 28.94
C GLU A 664 36.43 58.82 30.21
N ALA A 665 35.95 58.34 31.36
CA ALA A 665 36.20 58.97 32.65
C ALA A 665 37.70 58.91 33.00
N ASP A 666 38.36 57.78 32.74
CA ASP A 666 39.79 57.59 32.97
C ASP A 666 40.62 58.58 32.13
N VAL A 667 40.38 58.66 30.82
CA VAL A 667 41.11 59.60 29.93
C VAL A 667 40.86 61.05 30.35
N ALA A 668 39.61 61.43 30.63
CA ALA A 668 39.27 62.79 31.06
C ALA A 668 39.91 63.17 32.41
N SER A 669 40.02 62.22 33.34
CA SER A 669 40.67 62.45 34.64
C SER A 669 42.17 62.70 34.49
N VAL A 670 42.83 61.99 33.58
CA VAL A 670 44.27 62.15 33.31
C VAL A 670 44.54 63.45 32.55
N GLU A 671 43.68 63.84 31.61
CA GLU A 671 43.72 65.17 30.97
C GLU A 671 43.55 66.31 32.00
N GLY A 672 42.72 66.10 33.03
CA GLY A 672 42.52 67.04 34.13
C GLY A 672 43.67 67.14 35.14
N GLY A 673 44.78 66.41 34.94
CA GLY A 673 45.99 66.45 35.77
C GLY A 673 46.03 65.43 36.91
N THR A 674 45.08 64.49 36.96
CA THR A 674 45.05 63.42 37.97
C THR A 674 45.89 62.22 37.51
N PRO A 675 46.76 61.63 38.34
CA PRO A 675 47.51 60.44 37.96
C PRO A 675 46.56 59.27 37.67
N TYR A 676 46.80 58.54 36.57
CA TYR A 676 46.02 57.34 36.26
C TYR A 676 46.19 56.30 37.37
N LYS A 677 45.07 55.73 37.83
CA LYS A 677 45.07 54.64 38.80
C LYS A 677 44.40 53.43 38.14
N PRO A 678 45.16 52.36 37.84
CA PRO A 678 44.57 51.19 37.20
C PRO A 678 43.45 50.60 38.09
N PRO A 679 42.39 50.04 37.49
CA PRO A 679 41.40 49.27 38.23
C PRO A 679 42.12 48.17 39.03
N ALA A 680 41.71 47.93 40.27
CA ALA A 680 42.22 46.78 41.02
C ALA A 680 41.94 45.51 40.21
N GLU A 681 42.95 44.68 39.98
CA GLU A 681 42.80 43.41 39.29
C GLU A 681 41.71 42.59 40.02
N GLU A 682 40.57 42.39 39.36
CA GLU A 682 39.65 41.33 39.75
C GLU A 682 40.33 40.03 39.34
N GLU A 683 40.85 39.28 40.33
CA GLU A 683 41.26 37.89 40.17
C GLU A 683 40.02 37.08 39.73
N GLU A 684 39.92 36.77 38.44
CA GLU A 684 39.05 35.72 37.88
C GLU A 684 39.80 34.39 37.74
#